data_AF-A0A2V9BAY4-F1
#
_entry.id   AF-A0A2V9BAY4-F1
#
_cell.length_a   1.000
_cell.length_b   1.000
_cell.length_c   1.000
_cell.angle_alpha   90.00
_cell.angle_beta   90.00
_cell.angle_gamma   90.00
#
_symmetry.space_group_name_H-M   'P 1'
#
loop_
_entity.id
_entity.type
_entity.pdbx_description
1 polymer ?
#
loop_
_entity_poly.entity_id
_entity_poly.type
_entity_poly.pdbx_seq_one_letter_code
_entity_poly.pdbx_strand_id
1 'polypeptide(L)'
;MAIQRISRPSFRVFLLLIALFSLSVKPTAVFSEERPPKQQPLPLPTGMEITPTAAPGAQFAALDPGLASYPDFRAANAVATLTSPDRRTLLVLTSGYNRLNDQSGKRDRAASDEYVFVYDISQRTPRKTQVLRVPNTYFGVAWRPDSRAFYVSGGMDDSIHVFERDAGAWKETSPTISLGHTKGLGINIKPMVAGIAVNSSGTKLLATNFENDSVSLVDLGTRQKTAELDLRPGKNDSARHGVPGGEFPFCVVWKDDQTAFVVFERDAGAWKETSPTISLGHTKGLGINIKPMVAGIAVNSSGTKLLATNFENDSVSLVDLGTRQKTAELDLRPGKNDSARHGVPGGEFPFCVVWKDDQTAFVSSERDRELVELSLRDGLKIARRIALPGQPAGITLNRAATRLFIALHGNDRVAVVDTNSARILETIPVTAPAAVFANPKGWKGSNPNSLAVSPDERLLFVTSGGANDVAVIALGSGVAPAQKASAKEDDERSSSSRLLGLIPTGWYPTSVSVSRDGQTLYVSNSISPAGPSPVNCRNSTSLKLRSDQACSAANQYVLQRRQAGLLTLPLPAPAELDALTRQVARNNHWIESPDHRANREKMALLRSRVHHVIFILKENRTYDQVLGDLEKGNGDPRLTLFPEGLTPNHHRLARQFVTLDNFYASGGVSGDGWNWSTAARVTEPVQENVSINYADRGLDYDFEGTNRGINVGVGSLEERRAEDPRVPDDPDLLPGTADISEPESAGEQGGAGYLWDAARRAGISLRNYGFFLNLTNPQLPAPGSPDEAEVQMPWKTKTVVAHPTKASLGDVTDPYFHGFDQRQSDFFLYQGWAREFDEFERSGNLPALTLLRLPHDHFGSFAQGLCGINTVEAEIADNDYAVGLVAEKVSRSRYKDDTIIFITEDDAQDGPDHVDAQRTIAFVAGAYVRRGAVVATRYTTVHFLRTMEELLGIEPLSLFDAAVEPMTDVFETSPSDWAFAARVPEVLRTTRLPLPPRAAGEAPKSAASAYTAPRHDAAYWEEKMRGLDFHVEDKLDTPLFNRALWEGLKGSDVPYPEERSGRNLRRNRAALLAKFAPRPAN
;
A
#
# COMPACT_ATOMS: atom_id res chain seq x y z
N MET A 1 31.67 -27.99 -54.04
CA MET A 1 32.89 -28.32 -53.28
C MET A 1 34.09 -27.68 -53.98
N ALA A 2 34.92 -26.91 -53.27
CA ALA A 2 36.32 -26.60 -53.59
C ALA A 2 36.81 -25.64 -52.50
N ILE A 3 37.74 -26.08 -51.65
CA ILE A 3 38.24 -25.30 -50.50
C ILE A 3 39.52 -24.58 -50.91
N GLN A 4 39.65 -23.29 -50.57
CA GLN A 4 40.91 -22.81 -49.99
C GLN A 4 40.71 -21.57 -49.11
N ARG A 5 41.56 -21.48 -48.08
CA ARG A 5 41.62 -20.39 -47.09
C ARG A 5 42.61 -19.32 -47.56
N ILE A 6 42.51 -18.11 -47.01
CA ILE A 6 43.58 -17.47 -46.21
C ILE A 6 43.02 -16.22 -45.51
N SER A 7 43.65 -15.81 -44.40
CA SER A 7 43.21 -14.76 -43.49
C SER A 7 43.91 -13.42 -43.69
N ARG A 8 43.16 -12.32 -43.47
CA ARG A 8 43.55 -11.01 -42.85
C ARG A 8 45.00 -10.50 -43.07
N PRO A 9 45.19 -9.23 -43.49
CA PRO A 9 44.87 -8.12 -42.56
C PRO A 9 44.28 -6.85 -43.20
N SER A 10 44.03 -5.87 -42.34
CA SER A 10 43.50 -4.53 -42.63
C SER A 10 44.59 -3.46 -42.74
N PHE A 11 44.43 -2.44 -43.60
CA PHE A 11 44.56 -1.04 -43.17
C PHE A 11 43.86 -0.03 -44.11
N ARG A 12 43.99 1.26 -43.81
CA ARG A 12 43.25 2.42 -44.36
C ARG A 12 43.83 2.97 -45.68
N VAL A 13 43.14 4.01 -46.18
CA VAL A 13 43.53 5.03 -47.17
C VAL A 13 43.13 4.73 -48.62
N PHE A 14 41.94 5.24 -49.00
CA PHE A 14 41.74 5.86 -50.31
C PHE A 14 40.84 7.09 -50.13
N LEU A 15 41.37 8.28 -50.46
CA LEU A 15 40.70 9.57 -50.37
C LEU A 15 41.34 10.48 -51.45
N LEU A 16 40.62 11.52 -51.87
CA LEU A 16 40.91 12.35 -53.05
C LEU A 16 40.80 11.61 -54.40
N LEU A 17 39.59 11.62 -54.94
CA LEU A 17 39.34 12.19 -56.26
C LEU A 17 37.88 12.70 -56.31
N ILE A 18 37.58 13.58 -57.27
CA ILE A 18 36.28 14.26 -57.45
C ILE A 18 35.93 15.23 -56.31
N ALA A 19 36.47 16.44 -56.42
CA ALA A 19 35.80 17.66 -55.95
C ALA A 19 35.91 18.70 -57.08
N LEU A 20 34.77 19.21 -57.56
CA LEU A 20 34.54 20.48 -58.29
C LEU A 20 33.13 20.44 -58.96
N PHE A 21 32.17 21.22 -58.41
CA PHE A 21 30.98 21.84 -59.05
C PHE A 21 29.97 21.01 -59.91
N SER A 22 28.65 21.28 -59.91
CA SER A 22 27.78 22.03 -58.98
C SER A 22 26.28 21.91 -59.34
N LEU A 23 25.43 21.78 -58.30
CA LEU A 23 24.03 22.26 -58.18
C LEU A 23 22.86 21.66 -59.01
N SER A 24 21.80 21.34 -58.26
CA SER A 24 20.36 21.40 -58.61
C SER A 24 19.72 20.40 -59.60
N VAL A 25 19.36 19.22 -59.11
CA VAL A 25 17.93 18.82 -58.90
C VAL A 25 17.84 18.03 -57.58
N LYS A 26 16.76 18.19 -56.79
CA LYS A 26 16.50 17.38 -55.58
C LYS A 26 15.52 16.22 -55.88
N PRO A 27 15.91 14.95 -55.71
CA PRO A 27 14.98 13.89 -55.32
C PRO A 27 14.71 13.94 -53.80
N THR A 28 13.56 13.44 -53.37
CA THR A 28 13.14 13.43 -51.96
C THR A 28 13.97 12.47 -51.11
N ALA A 29 14.26 12.86 -49.87
CA ALA A 29 14.86 11.96 -48.90
C ALA A 29 13.84 10.87 -48.50
N VAL A 30 14.24 9.61 -48.63
CA VAL A 30 13.56 8.51 -47.94
C VAL A 30 13.88 8.66 -46.46
N PHE A 31 12.89 8.99 -45.64
CA PHE A 31 13.06 8.98 -44.19
C PHE A 31 13.33 7.54 -43.74
N SER A 32 14.51 7.31 -43.17
CA SER A 32 14.70 6.19 -42.26
C SER A 32 13.82 6.46 -41.05
N GLU A 33 12.90 5.55 -40.73
CA GLU A 33 12.19 5.61 -39.45
C GLU A 33 13.22 5.50 -38.32
N GLU A 34 13.38 6.57 -37.55
CA GLU A 34 14.11 6.50 -36.29
C GLU A 34 13.29 5.62 -35.34
N ARG A 35 13.83 4.46 -34.97
CA ARG A 35 13.22 3.65 -33.91
C ARG A 35 13.10 4.51 -32.66
N PRO A 36 11.93 4.56 -31.99
CA PRO A 36 11.79 5.34 -30.77
C PRO A 36 12.84 4.90 -29.75
N PRO A 37 13.40 5.84 -28.95
CA PRO A 37 14.40 5.52 -27.95
C PRO A 37 13.86 4.47 -26.98
N LYS A 38 14.69 3.48 -26.62
CA LYS A 38 14.31 2.48 -25.62
C LYS A 38 13.94 3.19 -24.32
N GLN A 39 12.71 2.97 -23.84
CA GLN A 39 12.31 3.35 -22.48
C GLN A 39 13.31 2.73 -21.49
N GLN A 40 13.82 3.53 -20.56
CA GLN A 40 14.51 3.01 -19.39
C GLN A 40 13.45 2.47 -18.42
N PRO A 41 13.58 1.22 -17.93
CA PRO A 41 12.71 0.72 -16.87
C PRO A 41 12.82 1.61 -15.62
N LEU A 42 11.71 1.74 -14.89
CA LEU A 42 11.68 2.45 -13.61
C LEU A 42 11.68 1.41 -12.48
N PRO A 43 12.73 1.32 -11.65
CA PRO A 43 12.79 0.34 -10.57
C PRO A 43 11.86 0.73 -9.40
N LEU A 44 11.26 -0.28 -8.79
CA LEU A 44 10.29 -0.16 -7.70
C LEU A 44 10.90 -0.52 -6.33
N PRO A 45 10.28 -0.10 -5.21
CA PRO A 45 10.61 -0.59 -3.86
C PRO A 45 10.32 -2.09 -3.67
N THR A 46 9.49 -2.69 -4.51
CA THR A 46 9.20 -4.14 -4.53
C THR A 46 10.37 -4.99 -5.07
N GLY A 47 11.39 -4.37 -5.67
CA GLY A 47 12.48 -5.05 -6.36
C GLY A 47 12.26 -5.30 -7.85
N MET A 48 11.05 -5.01 -8.38
CA MET A 48 10.70 -5.11 -9.80
C MET A 48 10.95 -3.78 -10.56
N GLU A 49 10.67 -3.76 -11.87
CA GLU A 49 10.68 -2.56 -12.72
C GLU A 49 9.33 -2.35 -13.46
N ILE A 50 9.04 -1.14 -13.95
CA ILE A 50 7.89 -0.88 -14.86
C ILE A 50 8.31 -0.24 -16.20
N THR A 51 7.53 -0.53 -17.26
CA THR A 51 7.73 0.02 -18.61
C THR A 51 6.39 0.34 -19.31
N PRO A 52 5.60 1.31 -18.81
CA PRO A 52 4.24 1.56 -19.29
C PRO A 52 4.10 2.01 -20.76
N THR A 53 5.18 2.38 -21.46
CA THR A 53 5.16 2.77 -22.88
C THR A 53 5.92 1.81 -23.78
N ALA A 54 6.18 0.58 -23.32
CA ALA A 54 6.80 -0.46 -24.14
C ALA A 54 5.88 -0.97 -25.29
N ALA A 55 4.56 -0.85 -25.14
CA ALA A 55 3.60 -1.23 -26.17
C ALA A 55 3.59 -0.22 -27.34
N PRO A 56 3.65 -0.65 -28.61
CA PRO A 56 3.61 0.25 -29.76
C PRO A 56 2.37 1.15 -29.77
N GLY A 57 2.59 2.47 -29.86
CA GLY A 57 1.50 3.46 -29.81
C GLY A 57 0.88 3.69 -28.44
N ALA A 58 1.38 3.04 -27.38
CA ALA A 58 0.93 3.30 -26.01
C ALA A 58 1.35 4.69 -25.52
N GLN A 59 0.49 5.31 -24.73
CA GLN A 59 0.69 6.61 -24.13
C GLN A 59 0.36 6.53 -22.64
N PHE A 60 1.40 6.68 -21.83
CA PHE A 60 1.31 6.87 -20.39
C PHE A 60 1.56 8.34 -20.09
N ALA A 61 0.62 8.99 -19.41
CA ALA A 61 0.72 10.40 -19.08
C ALA A 61 0.48 10.59 -17.58
N ALA A 62 1.45 11.22 -16.91
CA ALA A 62 1.19 11.89 -15.65
C ALA A 62 0.16 13.01 -15.88
N LEU A 63 -0.77 13.19 -14.95
CA LEU A 63 -1.85 14.16 -15.06
C LEU A 63 -1.34 15.58 -14.75
N ASP A 64 -0.64 16.16 -15.72
CA ASP A 64 -0.08 17.51 -15.69
C ASP A 64 -1.15 18.61 -15.94
N PRO A 65 -1.52 19.42 -14.93
CA PRO A 65 -2.52 20.47 -15.11
C PRO A 65 -2.00 21.74 -15.79
N GLY A 66 -0.68 21.88 -16.01
CA GLY A 66 -0.10 23.06 -16.66
C GLY A 66 -0.11 24.35 -15.83
N LEU A 67 0.00 24.24 -14.49
CA LEU A 67 0.05 25.41 -13.61
C LEU A 67 1.34 26.23 -13.81
N ALA A 68 1.22 27.46 -14.29
CA ALA A 68 2.37 28.35 -14.51
C ALA A 68 3.20 28.65 -13.24
N SER A 69 2.57 28.67 -12.07
CA SER A 69 3.25 28.85 -10.77
C SER A 69 3.86 27.56 -10.20
N TYR A 70 3.46 26.39 -10.70
CA TYR A 70 3.87 25.06 -10.22
C TYR A 70 4.12 24.11 -11.41
N PRO A 71 5.11 24.41 -12.28
CA PRO A 71 5.31 23.71 -13.55
C PRO A 71 5.64 22.21 -13.39
N ASP A 72 6.13 21.81 -12.22
CA ASP A 72 6.52 20.44 -11.91
C ASP A 72 5.41 19.62 -11.23
N PHE A 73 4.32 20.26 -10.79
CA PHE A 73 3.21 19.56 -10.13
C PHE A 73 2.43 18.66 -11.10
N ARG A 74 2.10 17.45 -10.65
CA ARG A 74 1.24 16.48 -11.35
C ARG A 74 0.15 16.05 -10.36
N ALA A 75 -1.10 16.01 -10.84
CA ALA A 75 -2.23 15.66 -10.00
C ALA A 75 -2.23 14.14 -9.71
N ALA A 76 -2.33 13.80 -8.43
CA ALA A 76 -2.46 12.43 -7.94
C ALA A 76 -3.92 11.95 -7.95
N ASN A 77 -4.11 10.64 -7.75
CA ASN A 77 -5.39 9.94 -7.65
C ASN A 77 -6.41 10.24 -8.77
N ALA A 78 -6.30 9.49 -9.87
CA ALA A 78 -7.18 9.55 -11.03
C ALA A 78 -8.48 8.75 -10.76
N VAL A 79 -9.36 9.30 -9.91
CA VAL A 79 -10.52 8.58 -9.34
C VAL A 79 -11.61 8.19 -10.36
N ALA A 80 -11.69 8.85 -11.52
CA ALA A 80 -12.68 8.52 -12.52
C ALA A 80 -12.20 8.82 -13.95
N THR A 81 -12.54 7.92 -14.88
CA THR A 81 -12.44 8.17 -16.33
C THR A 81 -13.83 8.05 -16.96
N LEU A 82 -14.29 9.06 -17.68
CA LEU A 82 -15.66 9.12 -18.20
C LEU A 82 -15.71 9.52 -19.67
N THR A 83 -16.05 8.56 -20.53
CA THR A 83 -16.26 8.77 -21.97
C THR A 83 -17.62 9.44 -22.24
N SER A 84 -17.66 10.42 -23.14
CA SER A 84 -18.88 11.11 -23.54
C SER A 84 -19.92 10.18 -24.20
N PRO A 85 -21.23 10.49 -24.14
CA PRO A 85 -22.26 9.73 -24.86
C PRO A 85 -22.00 9.59 -26.37
N ASP A 86 -21.47 10.64 -27.02
CA ASP A 86 -21.05 10.61 -28.43
C ASP A 86 -19.72 9.84 -28.68
N ARG A 87 -19.03 9.44 -27.60
CA ARG A 87 -17.74 8.74 -27.55
C ARG A 87 -16.57 9.43 -28.25
N ARG A 88 -16.59 10.77 -28.31
CA ARG A 88 -15.51 11.60 -28.88
C ARG A 88 -14.65 12.32 -27.85
N THR A 89 -15.12 12.42 -26.60
CA THR A 89 -14.41 13.10 -25.52
C THR A 89 -14.22 12.13 -24.35
N LEU A 90 -13.01 12.04 -23.80
CA LEU A 90 -12.72 11.38 -22.53
C LEU A 90 -12.43 12.45 -21.49
N LEU A 91 -13.08 12.34 -20.33
CA LEU A 91 -12.75 13.10 -19.13
C LEU A 91 -11.93 12.21 -18.20
N VAL A 92 -10.88 12.74 -17.59
CA VAL A 92 -10.23 12.16 -16.41
C VAL A 92 -10.36 13.16 -15.27
N LEU A 93 -10.90 12.72 -14.15
CA LEU A 93 -11.11 13.54 -12.95
C LEU A 93 -10.09 13.13 -11.88
N THR A 94 -9.49 14.10 -11.20
CA THR A 94 -8.62 13.87 -10.05
C THR A 94 -9.32 14.22 -8.75
N SER A 95 -9.00 13.47 -7.69
CA SER A 95 -9.47 13.72 -6.32
C SER A 95 -8.42 13.15 -5.35
N GLY A 96 -7.23 13.72 -5.41
CA GLY A 96 -6.04 13.24 -4.71
C GLY A 96 -5.80 13.97 -3.41
N TYR A 97 -4.52 14.10 -3.06
CA TYR A 97 -4.12 15.06 -2.06
C TYR A 97 -4.17 16.48 -2.62
N ASN A 98 -3.54 16.68 -3.80
CA ASN A 98 -3.63 17.79 -4.78
C ASN A 98 -3.67 19.24 -4.24
N ARG A 99 -3.38 19.40 -2.95
CA ARG A 99 -3.09 20.67 -2.31
C ARG A 99 -1.73 21.16 -2.78
N LEU A 100 -1.60 22.48 -2.81
CA LEU A 100 -0.39 23.22 -3.12
C LEU A 100 -0.43 24.46 -2.23
N ASN A 101 0.59 24.68 -1.41
CA ASN A 101 0.67 25.93 -0.66
C ASN A 101 1.69 26.87 -1.29
N ASP A 102 1.50 28.18 -1.08
CA ASP A 102 2.27 29.22 -1.74
C ASP A 102 3.71 29.30 -1.23
N GLN A 103 4.48 30.30 -1.66
CA GLN A 103 5.88 30.48 -1.23
C GLN A 103 6.03 30.91 0.24
N SER A 104 4.93 31.24 0.94
CA SER A 104 4.86 31.32 2.41
C SER A 104 4.31 30.04 3.06
N GLY A 105 3.81 29.12 2.22
CA GLY A 105 3.19 27.86 2.59
C GLY A 105 1.81 27.95 3.21
N LYS A 106 1.21 29.13 3.17
CA LYS A 106 -0.24 29.27 3.31
C LYS A 106 -0.89 28.66 2.06
N ARG A 107 -1.93 27.83 2.22
CA ARG A 107 -2.57 27.11 1.10
C ARG A 107 -2.88 28.04 -0.06
N ASP A 108 -2.28 27.78 -1.22
CA ASP A 108 -2.50 28.54 -2.44
C ASP A 108 -3.83 28.09 -3.01
N ARG A 109 -4.87 28.84 -2.67
CA ARG A 109 -6.24 28.55 -3.14
C ARG A 109 -6.44 28.88 -4.61
N ALA A 110 -5.41 29.40 -5.30
CA ALA A 110 -5.38 29.58 -6.74
C ALA A 110 -4.39 28.61 -7.42
N ALA A 111 -4.07 27.49 -6.75
CA ALA A 111 -3.32 26.36 -7.29
C ALA A 111 -3.69 24.99 -6.69
N SER A 112 -4.18 24.94 -5.44
CA SER A 112 -4.84 23.78 -4.79
C SER A 112 -6.19 23.42 -5.41
N ASP A 113 -6.34 23.62 -6.71
CA ASP A 113 -7.52 23.19 -7.45
C ASP A 113 -7.40 21.69 -7.73
N GLU A 114 -8.53 21.08 -8.04
CA GLU A 114 -8.62 19.79 -8.70
C GLU A 114 -8.96 19.97 -10.19
N TYR A 115 -8.88 18.89 -10.96
CA TYR A 115 -8.78 18.99 -12.42
C TYR A 115 -9.69 18.02 -13.15
N VAL A 116 -10.29 18.52 -14.24
CA VAL A 116 -10.80 17.67 -15.32
C VAL A 116 -9.89 17.82 -16.54
N PHE A 117 -9.21 16.71 -16.84
CA PHE A 117 -8.42 16.56 -18.05
C PHE A 117 -9.34 16.15 -19.18
N VAL A 118 -9.42 16.97 -20.22
CA VAL A 118 -10.25 16.72 -21.40
C VAL A 118 -9.36 16.19 -22.52
N TYR A 119 -9.69 15.00 -23.02
CA TYR A 119 -9.04 14.39 -24.16
C TYR A 119 -10.04 14.24 -25.33
N ASP A 120 -9.61 14.62 -26.52
CA ASP A 120 -10.25 14.23 -27.76
C ASP A 120 -9.83 12.79 -28.11
N ILE A 121 -10.80 11.88 -28.12
CA ILE A 121 -10.66 10.46 -28.44
C ILE A 121 -11.39 10.09 -29.74
N SER A 122 -11.72 11.09 -30.57
CA SER A 122 -12.28 10.84 -31.92
C SER A 122 -11.26 10.20 -32.88
N GLN A 123 -9.98 10.17 -32.49
CA GLN A 123 -8.86 9.52 -33.17
C GLN A 123 -8.25 8.47 -32.22
N ARG A 124 -7.49 7.51 -32.76
CA ARG A 124 -6.81 6.44 -31.99
C ARG A 124 -5.87 6.94 -30.89
N THR A 125 -5.37 8.16 -31.01
CA THR A 125 -4.50 8.81 -30.02
C THR A 125 -5.31 9.81 -29.19
N PRO A 126 -5.48 9.60 -27.87
CA PRO A 126 -6.11 10.57 -26.99
C PRO A 126 -5.31 11.88 -26.92
N ARG A 127 -5.83 12.94 -27.53
CA ARG A 127 -5.18 14.27 -27.49
C ARG A 127 -5.72 15.06 -26.31
N LYS A 128 -4.91 15.36 -25.29
CA LYS A 128 -5.24 16.34 -24.23
C LYS A 128 -5.56 17.67 -24.91
N THR A 129 -6.83 18.03 -25.01
CA THR A 129 -7.31 19.28 -25.63
C THR A 129 -7.43 20.39 -24.63
N GLN A 130 -7.68 20.06 -23.36
CA GLN A 130 -7.85 21.05 -22.30
C GLN A 130 -7.55 20.44 -20.92
N VAL A 131 -7.10 21.29 -20.00
CA VAL A 131 -7.26 21.06 -18.56
C VAL A 131 -8.24 22.11 -18.06
N LEU A 132 -9.26 21.67 -17.31
CA LEU A 132 -10.21 22.52 -16.64
C LEU A 132 -9.92 22.49 -15.15
N ARG A 133 -9.95 23.66 -14.54
CA ARG A 133 -9.64 23.89 -13.13
C ARG A 133 -10.92 23.95 -12.32
N VAL A 134 -10.92 23.33 -11.15
CA VAL A 134 -12.09 23.17 -10.28
C VAL A 134 -11.62 23.41 -8.84
N PRO A 135 -11.97 24.52 -8.16
CA PRO A 135 -11.35 24.94 -6.89
C PRO A 135 -11.25 23.88 -5.79
N ASN A 136 -12.21 22.97 -5.68
CA ASN A 136 -12.13 21.67 -5.01
C ASN A 136 -13.02 20.68 -5.80
N THR A 137 -12.85 19.36 -5.65
CA THR A 137 -13.77 18.35 -6.20
C THR A 137 -13.79 17.06 -5.36
N TYR A 138 -14.46 16.01 -5.83
CA TYR A 138 -14.36 14.62 -5.35
C TYR A 138 -14.39 13.71 -6.59
N PHE A 139 -15.04 12.54 -6.59
CA PHE A 139 -15.19 11.75 -7.84
C PHE A 139 -16.34 12.18 -8.78
N GLY A 140 -16.99 13.32 -8.52
CA GLY A 140 -18.19 13.74 -9.26
C GLY A 140 -17.94 14.39 -10.61
N VAL A 141 -18.10 13.60 -11.69
CA VAL A 141 -18.19 14.08 -13.07
C VAL A 141 -19.38 13.47 -13.79
N ALA A 142 -20.17 14.29 -14.49
CA ALA A 142 -21.36 13.82 -15.22
C ALA A 142 -21.55 14.54 -16.56
N TRP A 143 -21.76 13.75 -17.62
CA TRP A 143 -22.12 14.25 -18.94
C TRP A 143 -23.60 14.64 -19.02
N ARG A 144 -23.91 15.75 -19.71
CA ARG A 144 -25.27 15.93 -20.24
C ARG A 144 -25.48 14.92 -21.38
N PRO A 145 -26.64 14.24 -21.48
CA PRO A 145 -26.87 13.20 -22.50
C PRO A 145 -26.62 13.65 -23.95
N ASP A 146 -26.77 14.94 -24.25
CA ASP A 146 -26.52 15.53 -25.57
C ASP A 146 -25.03 15.74 -25.91
N SER A 147 -24.10 15.41 -24.99
CA SER A 147 -22.64 15.64 -25.11
C SER A 147 -22.22 17.10 -25.34
N ARG A 148 -23.10 18.10 -25.15
CA ARG A 148 -22.78 19.53 -25.34
C ARG A 148 -22.44 20.27 -24.05
N ALA A 149 -22.69 19.64 -22.90
CA ALA A 149 -22.27 20.11 -21.59
C ALA A 149 -21.82 18.94 -20.71
N PHE A 150 -20.99 19.22 -19.72
CA PHE A 150 -20.78 18.34 -18.58
C PHE A 150 -20.62 19.17 -17.30
N TYR A 151 -20.65 18.45 -16.19
CA TYR A 151 -20.71 19.01 -14.85
C TYR A 151 -19.61 18.38 -14.00
N VAL A 152 -19.10 19.14 -13.04
CA VAL A 152 -18.13 18.67 -12.04
C VAL A 152 -18.55 19.16 -10.66
N SER A 153 -18.40 18.33 -9.65
CA SER A 153 -18.63 18.72 -8.26
C SER A 153 -17.57 19.68 -7.75
N GLY A 154 -17.98 20.70 -6.98
CA GLY A 154 -17.10 21.74 -6.45
C GLY A 154 -16.42 21.43 -5.13
N GLY A 155 -16.44 20.16 -4.67
CA GLY A 155 -15.81 19.76 -3.40
C GLY A 155 -16.18 20.70 -2.27
N MET A 156 -15.20 21.05 -1.42
CA MET A 156 -15.33 21.88 -0.21
C MET A 156 -15.81 23.35 -0.40
N ASP A 157 -16.35 23.71 -1.57
CA ASP A 157 -16.79 25.07 -1.93
C ASP A 157 -18.26 25.17 -2.42
N ASP A 158 -19.09 24.16 -2.11
CA ASP A 158 -20.56 24.26 -2.14
C ASP A 158 -21.19 24.73 -3.47
N SER A 159 -20.71 24.17 -4.58
CA SER A 159 -21.17 24.52 -5.93
C SER A 159 -21.02 23.39 -6.96
N ILE A 160 -21.71 23.52 -8.09
CA ILE A 160 -21.43 22.75 -9.32
C ILE A 160 -20.77 23.64 -10.34
N HIS A 161 -19.70 23.12 -10.95
CA HIS A 161 -19.02 23.73 -12.07
C HIS A 161 -19.65 23.25 -13.38
N VAL A 162 -20.08 24.21 -14.21
CA VAL A 162 -20.85 23.96 -15.43
C VAL A 162 -19.97 24.22 -16.64
N PHE A 163 -19.58 23.17 -17.35
CA PHE A 163 -18.72 23.25 -18.52
C PHE A 163 -19.53 23.05 -19.80
N GLU A 164 -19.67 24.11 -20.59
CA GLU A 164 -20.32 24.09 -21.91
C GLU A 164 -19.30 24.37 -23.01
N ARG A 165 -19.63 23.97 -24.25
CA ARG A 165 -18.79 24.31 -25.41
C ARG A 165 -19.03 25.74 -25.87
N ASP A 166 -18.00 26.58 -25.76
CA ASP A 166 -17.94 27.91 -26.36
C ASP A 166 -16.73 28.02 -27.29
N ALA A 167 -16.95 28.54 -28.50
CA ALA A 167 -15.96 28.68 -29.58
C ALA A 167 -15.13 27.41 -29.90
N GLY A 168 -15.60 26.21 -29.51
CA GLY A 168 -14.93 24.93 -29.72
C GLY A 168 -14.07 24.43 -28.55
N ALA A 169 -13.87 25.26 -27.52
CA ALA A 169 -13.29 24.85 -26.23
C ALA A 169 -14.40 24.58 -25.21
N TRP A 170 -14.08 23.92 -24.09
CA TRP A 170 -14.95 23.90 -22.92
C TRP A 170 -14.70 25.17 -22.09
N LYS A 171 -15.75 25.79 -21.57
CA LYS A 171 -15.61 26.90 -20.62
C LYS A 171 -16.54 26.69 -19.44
N GLU A 172 -16.02 26.99 -18.26
CA GLU A 172 -16.87 27.22 -17.11
C GLU A 172 -17.80 28.40 -17.43
N THR A 173 -19.10 28.21 -17.23
CA THR A 173 -20.09 29.23 -17.57
C THR A 173 -20.62 29.89 -16.30
N SER A 174 -20.16 31.11 -16.05
CA SER A 174 -20.50 31.90 -14.86
C SER A 174 -21.98 32.35 -14.84
N PRO A 175 -22.64 32.41 -13.66
CA PRO A 175 -22.14 31.97 -12.36
C PRO A 175 -22.10 30.44 -12.25
N THR A 176 -21.18 29.92 -11.43
CA THR A 176 -21.28 28.54 -10.94
C THR A 176 -22.58 28.36 -10.17
N ILE A 177 -23.11 27.14 -10.17
CA ILE A 177 -24.38 26.88 -9.48
C ILE A 177 -24.07 26.70 -8.01
N SER A 178 -24.13 27.80 -7.25
CA SER A 178 -23.95 27.79 -5.79
C SER A 178 -25.14 27.11 -5.11
N LEU A 179 -24.82 26.34 -4.08
CA LEU A 179 -25.77 25.54 -3.32
C LEU A 179 -26.26 26.29 -2.08
N GLY A 180 -25.45 27.19 -1.51
CA GLY A 180 -25.87 28.26 -0.61
C GLY A 180 -25.72 27.95 0.89
N HIS A 181 -24.93 26.94 1.26
CA HIS A 181 -24.64 26.59 2.64
C HIS A 181 -23.42 27.37 3.15
N THR A 182 -23.52 27.97 4.32
CA THR A 182 -22.45 28.80 4.91
C THR A 182 -21.50 28.05 5.85
N LYS A 183 -21.82 26.79 6.18
CA LYS A 183 -21.05 25.87 7.04
C LYS A 183 -21.56 24.43 6.86
N GLY A 184 -20.73 23.45 7.18
CA GLY A 184 -21.15 22.06 7.36
C GLY A 184 -21.70 21.78 8.76
N LEU A 185 -21.86 20.50 9.10
CA LEU A 185 -22.65 20.03 10.24
C LEU A 185 -21.80 19.33 11.30
N GLY A 186 -20.88 20.10 11.85
CA GLY A 186 -20.12 19.74 13.04
C GLY A 186 -19.36 20.95 13.57
N ILE A 187 -18.46 20.73 14.52
CA ILE A 187 -17.62 21.81 15.06
C ILE A 187 -16.54 22.15 14.03
N ASN A 188 -16.61 23.35 13.44
CA ASN A 188 -15.72 23.88 12.39
C ASN A 188 -15.76 23.15 11.04
N ILE A 189 -16.79 22.34 10.77
CA ILE A 189 -16.96 21.63 9.50
C ILE A 189 -17.40 22.57 8.36
N LYS A 190 -16.88 22.33 7.15
CA LYS A 190 -17.18 23.06 5.90
C LYS A 190 -18.29 22.35 5.11
N PRO A 191 -19.02 23.02 4.19
CA PRO A 191 -19.79 22.31 3.16
C PRO A 191 -18.88 21.60 2.14
N MET A 192 -19.37 20.57 1.42
CA MET A 192 -18.57 19.84 0.40
C MET A 192 -19.46 19.22 -0.71
N VAL A 193 -18.99 19.00 -1.95
CA VAL A 193 -19.75 18.41 -3.07
C VAL A 193 -19.02 17.18 -3.67
N ALA A 194 -19.67 16.02 -3.73
CA ALA A 194 -19.17 14.69 -4.14
C ALA A 194 -19.70 14.14 -5.51
N GLY A 195 -20.16 12.88 -5.64
CA GLY A 195 -20.26 12.10 -6.91
C GLY A 195 -21.48 12.29 -7.85
N ILE A 196 -21.57 13.40 -8.61
CA ILE A 196 -22.80 13.92 -9.32
C ILE A 196 -23.38 13.10 -10.50
N ALA A 197 -24.65 13.36 -10.84
CA ALA A 197 -25.31 12.84 -12.06
C ALA A 197 -26.43 13.75 -12.65
N VAL A 198 -26.65 13.60 -13.95
CA VAL A 198 -27.65 14.31 -14.79
C VAL A 198 -28.76 13.35 -15.23
N ASN A 199 -30.01 13.82 -15.31
CA ASN A 199 -31.13 12.98 -15.76
C ASN A 199 -31.12 12.68 -17.27
N SER A 200 -31.89 11.67 -17.69
CA SER A 200 -31.96 11.17 -19.08
C SER A 200 -32.32 12.24 -20.13
N SER A 201 -33.10 13.25 -19.76
CA SER A 201 -33.47 14.40 -20.59
C SER A 201 -32.45 15.55 -20.59
N GLY A 202 -31.45 15.53 -19.71
CA GLY A 202 -30.47 16.61 -19.57
C GLY A 202 -31.01 17.91 -18.96
N THR A 203 -32.14 17.84 -18.26
CA THR A 203 -32.87 19.00 -17.70
C THR A 203 -32.59 19.24 -16.21
N LYS A 204 -32.23 18.20 -15.46
CA LYS A 204 -31.99 18.26 -14.00
C LYS A 204 -30.67 17.60 -13.63
N LEU A 205 -30.09 18.07 -12.52
CA LEU A 205 -28.91 17.51 -11.89
C LEU A 205 -29.13 17.42 -10.37
N LEU A 206 -28.56 16.39 -9.75
CA LEU A 206 -28.37 16.31 -8.29
C LEU A 206 -26.89 16.64 -7.98
N ALA A 207 -26.67 17.51 -6.99
CA ALA A 207 -25.40 18.10 -6.58
C ALA A 207 -25.14 17.98 -5.07
N THR A 208 -24.47 16.91 -4.64
CA THR A 208 -24.10 16.58 -3.25
C THR A 208 -23.79 17.77 -2.36
N ASN A 209 -24.04 17.63 -1.06
CA ASN A 209 -23.53 18.57 -0.08
C ASN A 209 -22.73 17.84 1.05
N PHE A 210 -21.84 16.85 0.78
CA PHE A 210 -21.21 15.82 1.69
C PHE A 210 -21.27 16.04 3.22
N GLU A 211 -20.92 17.22 3.70
CA GLU A 211 -20.80 17.63 5.12
C GLU A 211 -22.01 18.47 5.65
N ASN A 212 -23.03 18.67 4.82
CA ASN A 212 -24.27 19.45 5.06
C ASN A 212 -25.51 18.57 5.11
N ASP A 213 -25.33 17.28 4.95
CA ASP A 213 -26.37 16.29 5.05
C ASP A 213 -27.54 16.55 4.08
N SER A 214 -27.34 17.23 2.92
CA SER A 214 -28.38 17.54 1.92
C SER A 214 -27.97 17.47 0.42
N VAL A 215 -28.90 17.51 -0.58
CA VAL A 215 -28.58 17.92 -1.99
C VAL A 215 -29.27 19.26 -2.13
N SER A 216 -28.69 20.09 -2.96
CA SER A 216 -29.41 20.93 -3.92
C SER A 216 -29.90 20.19 -5.19
N LEU A 217 -31.21 19.92 -5.33
CA LEU A 217 -31.77 19.64 -6.66
C LEU A 217 -31.60 20.89 -7.53
N VAL A 218 -31.03 20.72 -8.72
CA VAL A 218 -30.72 21.81 -9.64
C VAL A 218 -31.48 21.67 -10.94
N ASP A 219 -32.11 22.76 -11.35
CA ASP A 219 -32.65 22.93 -12.71
C ASP A 219 -31.54 23.49 -13.61
N LEU A 220 -31.23 22.79 -14.70
CA LEU A 220 -30.09 23.11 -15.56
C LEU A 220 -30.37 24.22 -16.57
N GLY A 221 -31.65 24.57 -16.80
CA GLY A 221 -32.04 25.66 -17.68
C GLY A 221 -31.94 27.04 -17.01
N THR A 222 -32.37 27.11 -15.75
CA THR A 222 -32.30 28.30 -14.90
C THR A 222 -30.99 28.41 -14.11
N ARG A 223 -30.25 27.29 -13.96
CA ARG A 223 -28.97 27.20 -13.24
C ARG A 223 -29.06 27.63 -11.78
N GLN A 224 -30.08 27.16 -11.08
CA GLN A 224 -30.33 27.44 -9.66
C GLN A 224 -30.60 26.16 -8.88
N LYS A 225 -30.24 26.16 -7.58
CA LYS A 225 -30.84 25.25 -6.60
C LYS A 225 -32.34 25.54 -6.54
N THR A 226 -33.16 24.60 -6.99
CA THR A 226 -34.63 24.72 -6.94
C THR A 226 -35.23 24.08 -5.70
N ALA A 227 -34.56 23.10 -5.08
CA ALA A 227 -34.99 22.51 -3.82
C ALA A 227 -33.83 21.90 -3.04
N GLU A 228 -33.93 21.89 -1.71
CA GLU A 228 -32.96 21.24 -0.81
C GLU A 228 -33.69 20.29 0.18
N LEU A 229 -32.98 19.30 0.75
CA LEU A 229 -33.46 18.43 1.84
C LEU A 229 -32.27 18.00 2.68
N ASP A 230 -32.23 18.46 3.92
CA ASP A 230 -31.40 17.95 5.02
C ASP A 230 -31.91 16.54 5.37
N LEU A 231 -31.17 15.53 4.94
CA LEU A 231 -31.47 14.11 5.06
C LEU A 231 -31.42 13.58 6.49
N ARG A 232 -30.93 14.37 7.44
CA ARG A 232 -30.92 13.92 8.83
C ARG A 232 -32.33 13.65 9.32
N PRO A 233 -32.59 12.48 9.91
CA PRO A 233 -33.83 12.23 10.60
C PRO A 233 -33.98 13.22 11.77
N GLY A 234 -35.16 13.82 11.87
CA GLY A 234 -35.42 15.04 12.63
C GLY A 234 -35.32 16.35 11.83
N LYS A 235 -34.82 16.32 10.59
CA LYS A 235 -34.72 17.47 9.66
C LYS A 235 -35.51 17.25 8.35
N ASN A 236 -35.34 16.12 7.68
CA ASN A 236 -36.25 15.70 6.60
C ASN A 236 -37.58 15.19 7.15
N ASP A 237 -37.52 14.41 8.23
CA ASP A 237 -38.63 13.74 8.87
C ASP A 237 -38.58 13.99 10.38
N SER A 238 -39.44 14.88 10.88
CA SER A 238 -39.54 15.22 12.30
C SER A 238 -39.93 14.05 13.20
N ALA A 239 -40.53 12.97 12.67
CA ALA A 239 -40.88 11.78 13.46
C ALA A 239 -39.65 10.94 13.87
N ARG A 240 -38.49 11.18 13.25
CA ARG A 240 -37.24 10.45 13.50
C ARG A 240 -36.17 11.29 14.22
N HIS A 241 -36.57 12.30 14.99
CA HIS A 241 -35.63 13.16 15.72
C HIS A 241 -34.75 12.36 16.71
N GLY A 242 -33.43 12.37 16.50
CA GLY A 242 -32.47 11.59 17.31
C GLY A 242 -32.22 10.16 16.80
N VAL A 243 -32.71 9.81 15.61
CA VAL A 243 -32.35 8.57 14.90
C VAL A 243 -31.22 8.88 13.92
N PRO A 244 -30.13 8.08 13.86
CA PRO A 244 -29.10 8.22 12.83
C PRO A 244 -29.65 8.14 11.40
N GLY A 245 -29.02 8.87 10.49
CA GLY A 245 -29.43 9.04 9.09
C GLY A 245 -28.87 10.36 8.53
N GLY A 246 -28.53 10.41 7.25
CA GLY A 246 -28.30 11.65 6.51
C GLY A 246 -26.87 12.20 6.48
N GLU A 247 -25.89 11.64 7.17
CA GLU A 247 -24.50 12.13 7.17
C GLU A 247 -23.60 11.48 6.07
N PHE A 248 -22.75 12.22 5.34
CA PHE A 248 -21.68 11.70 4.44
C PHE A 248 -22.05 10.75 3.27
N PRO A 249 -21.91 11.18 2.00
CA PRO A 249 -22.20 10.35 0.86
C PRO A 249 -21.11 10.14 -0.19
N PHE A 250 -21.29 9.10 -1.01
CA PHE A 250 -20.54 8.91 -2.24
C PHE A 250 -21.28 9.49 -3.46
N CYS A 251 -22.33 8.82 -3.95
CA CYS A 251 -22.72 8.84 -5.36
C CYS A 251 -24.21 9.18 -5.60
N VAL A 252 -24.56 9.59 -6.82
CA VAL A 252 -25.96 9.62 -7.32
C VAL A 252 -26.07 8.97 -8.71
N VAL A 253 -27.18 8.29 -8.97
CA VAL A 253 -27.55 7.69 -10.27
C VAL A 253 -29.01 7.99 -10.58
N TRP A 254 -29.31 8.51 -11.77
CA TRP A 254 -30.69 8.64 -12.25
C TRP A 254 -31.21 7.33 -12.85
N LYS A 255 -32.45 6.98 -12.51
CA LYS A 255 -33.22 5.87 -13.10
C LYS A 255 -34.01 6.33 -14.32
N ASP A 256 -34.61 7.52 -14.19
CA ASP A 256 -35.51 8.17 -15.14
C ASP A 256 -35.49 9.70 -14.86
N ASP A 257 -36.32 10.50 -15.53
CA ASP A 257 -36.31 11.96 -15.41
C ASP A 257 -36.83 12.54 -14.08
N GLN A 258 -37.41 11.70 -13.21
CA GLN A 258 -37.97 12.09 -11.91
C GLN A 258 -37.31 11.37 -10.72
N THR A 259 -36.70 10.21 -10.94
CA THR A 259 -36.17 9.32 -9.89
C THR A 259 -34.65 9.22 -9.93
N ALA A 260 -33.98 9.62 -8.84
CA ALA A 260 -32.54 9.46 -8.66
C ALA A 260 -32.21 8.73 -7.35
N PHE A 261 -31.35 7.72 -7.40
CA PHE A 261 -30.79 7.04 -6.24
C PHE A 261 -29.53 7.72 -5.78
N VAL A 262 -29.31 7.70 -4.48
CA VAL A 262 -28.19 8.33 -3.83
C VAL A 262 -27.57 7.29 -2.90
N VAL A 263 -26.24 7.29 -2.82
CA VAL A 263 -25.43 6.30 -2.12
C VAL A 263 -24.58 7.01 -1.09
N PHE A 264 -24.53 6.45 0.11
CA PHE A 264 -23.89 7.08 1.25
C PHE A 264 -23.20 6.11 2.20
N GLU A 265 -22.16 6.60 2.88
CA GLU A 265 -21.64 5.94 4.06
C GLU A 265 -22.73 5.92 5.12
N ARG A 266 -22.77 4.88 5.95
CA ARG A 266 -23.93 4.64 6.82
C ARG A 266 -23.63 5.17 8.23
N ASP A 267 -24.46 6.03 8.82
CA ASP A 267 -25.57 6.74 8.22
C ASP A 267 -25.15 8.08 7.63
N ALA A 268 -25.86 8.69 6.67
CA ALA A 268 -26.57 8.18 5.49
C ALA A 268 -26.89 9.34 4.51
N GLY A 269 -25.91 10.20 4.29
CA GLY A 269 -25.72 11.02 3.10
C GLY A 269 -26.19 12.45 3.06
N ALA A 270 -25.27 13.33 2.71
CA ALA A 270 -25.63 14.59 2.10
C ALA A 270 -26.03 14.49 0.63
N TRP A 271 -27.18 13.85 0.35
CA TRP A 271 -28.00 14.30 -0.76
C TRP A 271 -29.51 14.01 -0.71
N LYS A 272 -30.41 15.03 -0.78
CA LYS A 272 -31.75 15.08 -1.46
C LYS A 272 -31.84 14.39 -2.85
N GLU A 273 -31.59 13.11 -2.93
CA GLU A 273 -32.73 12.26 -2.74
C GLU A 273 -34.07 12.98 -2.96
N THR A 274 -34.47 12.96 -4.23
CA THR A 274 -35.83 13.29 -4.66
C THR A 274 -36.88 12.42 -3.96
N SER A 275 -36.44 11.40 -3.22
CA SER A 275 -37.19 10.61 -2.24
C SER A 275 -36.20 10.02 -1.22
N PRO A 276 -36.58 9.81 0.06
CA PRO A 276 -35.64 9.68 1.18
C PRO A 276 -34.71 8.47 1.19
N THR A 277 -33.87 8.50 2.24
CA THR A 277 -32.69 7.69 2.48
C THR A 277 -33.04 6.23 2.45
N ILE A 278 -32.42 5.53 1.50
CA ILE A 278 -32.41 4.07 1.47
C ILE A 278 -31.45 3.58 2.56
N SER A 279 -31.82 3.87 3.81
CA SER A 279 -31.03 3.51 4.98
C SER A 279 -31.02 2.00 5.06
N LEU A 280 -29.82 1.43 4.99
CA LEU A 280 -29.63 0.01 5.19
C LEU A 280 -29.80 -0.37 6.68
N GLY A 281 -29.95 0.61 7.57
CA GLY A 281 -30.55 0.42 8.90
C GLY A 281 -29.68 -0.31 9.92
N HIS A 282 -28.41 -0.60 9.60
CA HIS A 282 -27.41 -0.92 10.61
C HIS A 282 -27.19 0.30 11.54
N THR A 283 -26.60 0.12 12.71
CA THR A 283 -26.14 1.25 13.56
C THR A 283 -24.64 1.24 13.83
N LYS A 284 -23.97 0.11 13.54
CA LYS A 284 -22.54 -0.18 13.72
C LYS A 284 -22.10 -1.23 12.69
N GLY A 285 -20.80 -1.38 12.48
CA GLY A 285 -20.23 -2.61 11.93
C GLY A 285 -20.29 -3.76 12.93
N LEU A 286 -19.74 -4.90 12.56
CA LEU A 286 -19.39 -6.00 13.46
C LEU A 286 -17.98 -5.78 14.04
N GLY A 287 -17.68 -6.33 15.22
CA GLY A 287 -16.39 -6.11 15.90
C GLY A 287 -16.39 -4.98 16.92
N ILE A 288 -15.20 -4.44 17.22
CA ILE A 288 -14.95 -3.46 18.29
C ILE A 288 -14.87 -2.04 17.70
N ASN A 289 -15.82 -1.16 18.04
CA ASN A 289 -15.90 0.24 17.57
C ASN A 289 -16.06 0.47 16.05
N ILE A 290 -16.29 -0.60 15.28
CA ILE A 290 -16.28 -0.58 13.82
C ILE A 290 -17.47 0.17 13.23
N LYS A 291 -17.19 0.98 12.20
CA LYS A 291 -18.19 1.66 11.36
C LYS A 291 -18.79 0.66 10.35
N PRO A 292 -20.05 0.81 9.92
CA PRO A 292 -20.53 0.05 8.76
C PRO A 292 -19.72 0.45 7.52
N MET A 293 -19.67 -0.41 6.51
CA MET A 293 -19.26 0.00 5.17
C MET A 293 -20.08 -0.75 4.12
N VAL A 294 -20.41 -0.07 3.03
CA VAL A 294 -20.93 -0.67 1.80
C VAL A 294 -19.79 -0.66 0.78
N ALA A 295 -19.42 -1.83 0.25
CA ALA A 295 -18.39 -1.95 -0.78
C ALA A 295 -19.02 -1.87 -2.18
N GLY A 296 -19.54 -2.98 -2.68
CA GLY A 296 -20.18 -3.07 -3.99
C GLY A 296 -21.70 -2.89 -3.96
N ILE A 297 -22.22 -2.29 -5.03
CA ILE A 297 -23.65 -2.19 -5.32
C ILE A 297 -23.93 -2.63 -6.76
N ALA A 298 -25.09 -3.27 -6.99
CA ALA A 298 -25.54 -3.59 -8.34
C ALA A 298 -27.07 -3.51 -8.47
N VAL A 299 -27.53 -3.13 -9.66
CA VAL A 299 -28.95 -2.99 -10.02
C VAL A 299 -29.38 -4.13 -10.95
N ASN A 300 -30.60 -4.65 -10.77
CA ASN A 300 -31.13 -5.74 -11.59
C ASN A 300 -31.49 -5.29 -13.02
N SER A 301 -31.66 -6.26 -13.93
CA SER A 301 -31.92 -6.02 -15.36
C SER A 301 -33.15 -5.14 -15.66
N SER A 302 -34.17 -5.16 -14.79
CA SER A 302 -35.38 -4.34 -14.90
C SER A 302 -35.27 -2.94 -14.27
N GLY A 303 -34.17 -2.62 -13.57
CA GLY A 303 -34.03 -1.35 -12.85
C GLY A 303 -34.98 -1.19 -11.65
N THR A 304 -35.50 -2.30 -11.12
CA THR A 304 -36.49 -2.33 -10.02
C THR A 304 -35.91 -2.70 -8.67
N LYS A 305 -34.71 -3.30 -8.62
CA LYS A 305 -34.06 -3.73 -7.37
C LYS A 305 -32.56 -3.45 -7.39
N LEU A 306 -32.00 -3.16 -6.22
CA LEU A 306 -30.57 -3.05 -5.97
C LEU A 306 -30.16 -4.00 -4.85
N LEU A 307 -28.97 -4.59 -4.96
CA LEU A 307 -28.28 -5.24 -3.86
C LEU A 307 -27.09 -4.37 -3.47
N ALA A 308 -26.91 -4.17 -2.17
CA ALA A 308 -25.71 -3.61 -1.57
C ALA A 308 -25.00 -4.70 -0.76
N THR A 309 -23.68 -4.74 -0.84
CA THR A 309 -22.81 -5.62 -0.03
C THR A 309 -22.25 -4.83 1.14
N ASN A 310 -22.54 -5.29 2.36
CA ASN A 310 -22.20 -4.58 3.57
C ASN A 310 -20.93 -5.20 4.17
N PHE A 311 -19.77 -4.73 3.69
CA PHE A 311 -18.44 -5.27 3.96
C PHE A 311 -18.17 -5.49 5.44
N GLU A 312 -18.54 -4.54 6.31
CA GLU A 312 -18.35 -4.61 7.78
C GLU A 312 -19.55 -5.18 8.55
N ASN A 313 -20.55 -5.71 7.85
CA ASN A 313 -21.75 -6.29 8.45
C ASN A 313 -22.04 -7.72 7.98
N ASP A 314 -21.15 -8.30 7.15
CA ASP A 314 -21.23 -9.67 6.62
C ASP A 314 -22.61 -10.01 6.04
N SER A 315 -23.20 -9.03 5.33
CA SER A 315 -24.59 -9.12 4.88
C SER A 315 -24.82 -8.47 3.51
N VAL A 316 -25.99 -8.74 2.93
CA VAL A 316 -26.54 -7.95 1.83
C VAL A 316 -27.88 -7.33 2.17
N SER A 317 -28.08 -6.12 1.68
CA SER A 317 -29.35 -5.41 1.77
C SER A 317 -30.03 -5.39 0.40
N LEU A 318 -31.24 -5.95 0.32
CA LEU A 318 -32.07 -5.87 -0.89
C LEU A 318 -32.96 -4.63 -0.83
N VAL A 319 -32.71 -3.73 -1.76
CA VAL A 319 -33.44 -2.49 -1.95
C VAL A 319 -34.44 -2.65 -3.08
N ASP A 320 -35.69 -2.24 -2.86
CA ASP A 320 -36.64 -2.00 -3.95
C ASP A 320 -36.49 -0.55 -4.44
N LEU A 321 -36.23 -0.39 -5.74
CA LEU A 321 -35.96 0.89 -6.41
C LEU A 321 -37.25 1.62 -6.86
N GLY A 322 -38.42 1.08 -6.52
CA GLY A 322 -39.72 1.76 -6.61
C GLY A 322 -40.14 2.35 -5.26
N THR A 323 -40.08 1.56 -4.19
CA THR A 323 -40.45 2.01 -2.82
C THR A 323 -39.32 2.70 -2.08
N ARG A 324 -38.06 2.54 -2.53
CA ARG A 324 -36.82 3.03 -1.90
C ARG A 324 -36.57 2.53 -0.48
N GLN A 325 -37.11 1.38 -0.14
CA GLN A 325 -36.88 0.75 1.15
C GLN A 325 -35.95 -0.43 0.99
N LYS A 326 -35.13 -0.68 2.02
CA LYS A 326 -34.60 -2.01 2.25
C LYS A 326 -35.78 -2.94 2.52
N THR A 327 -36.07 -3.82 1.57
CA THR A 327 -37.20 -4.77 1.64
C THR A 327 -36.80 -6.10 2.27
N ALA A 328 -35.51 -6.42 2.26
CA ALA A 328 -34.95 -7.52 3.05
C ALA A 328 -33.48 -7.22 3.42
N GLU A 329 -33.06 -7.75 4.56
CA GLU A 329 -31.65 -8.00 4.88
C GLU A 329 -31.41 -9.51 4.77
N LEU A 330 -30.22 -9.90 4.33
CA LEU A 330 -29.73 -11.26 4.44
C LEU A 330 -28.31 -11.20 4.98
N ASP A 331 -28.16 -11.52 6.27
CA ASP A 331 -26.85 -11.88 6.85
C ASP A 331 -26.30 -13.05 6.03
N LEU A 332 -25.03 -13.00 5.62
CA LEU A 332 -24.42 -14.02 4.78
C LEU A 332 -23.76 -15.13 5.61
N ARG A 333 -23.64 -14.98 6.93
CA ARG A 333 -22.88 -15.94 7.76
C ARG A 333 -23.67 -17.23 7.99
N PRO A 334 -23.04 -18.42 8.05
CA PRO A 334 -23.75 -19.70 8.02
C PRO A 334 -24.72 -19.89 9.19
N GLY A 335 -24.26 -19.67 10.43
CA GLY A 335 -25.06 -19.80 11.66
C GLY A 335 -26.24 -18.82 11.76
N LYS A 336 -26.17 -17.69 11.06
CA LYS A 336 -27.22 -16.67 10.99
C LYS A 336 -28.34 -17.03 10.00
N ASN A 337 -28.04 -17.91 9.04
CA ASN A 337 -28.99 -18.45 8.07
C ASN A 337 -29.55 -19.82 8.49
N ASP A 338 -28.79 -20.57 9.28
CA ASP A 338 -29.02 -21.97 9.61
C ASP A 338 -28.33 -22.31 10.94
N SER A 339 -29.10 -22.46 12.01
CA SER A 339 -28.57 -22.70 13.36
C SER A 339 -27.89 -24.07 13.53
N ALA A 340 -27.95 -24.96 12.54
CA ALA A 340 -27.11 -26.16 12.51
C ALA A 340 -25.64 -25.85 12.11
N ARG A 341 -25.33 -24.61 11.72
CA ARG A 341 -24.01 -24.16 11.24
C ARG A 341 -23.43 -22.98 12.03
N HIS A 342 -23.74 -22.89 13.33
CA HIS A 342 -23.09 -21.91 14.21
C HIS A 342 -21.57 -22.14 14.26
N GLY A 343 -20.79 -21.06 14.21
CA GLY A 343 -19.32 -21.09 14.21
C GLY A 343 -18.68 -21.67 12.95
N VAL A 344 -19.44 -21.87 11.87
CA VAL A 344 -18.91 -22.24 10.55
C VAL A 344 -18.60 -20.95 9.77
N PRO A 345 -17.41 -20.76 9.18
CA PRO A 345 -17.10 -19.60 8.33
C PRO A 345 -17.85 -19.59 6.99
N GLY A 346 -18.08 -18.40 6.42
CA GLY A 346 -18.48 -18.23 5.04
C GLY A 346 -19.46 -17.09 4.83
N GLY A 347 -19.07 -16.07 4.07
CA GLY A 347 -19.90 -14.90 3.79
C GLY A 347 -19.39 -13.63 4.46
N GLU A 348 -18.30 -13.70 5.21
CA GLU A 348 -17.62 -12.56 5.80
C GLU A 348 -16.92 -11.72 4.73
N PHE A 349 -16.83 -10.41 4.97
CA PHE A 349 -16.27 -9.41 4.05
C PHE A 349 -16.83 -9.48 2.61
N PRO A 350 -18.14 -9.20 2.41
CA PRO A 350 -18.73 -9.20 1.07
C PRO A 350 -18.39 -7.92 0.29
N PHE A 351 -17.89 -8.08 -0.93
CA PHE A 351 -17.26 -6.99 -1.69
C PHE A 351 -17.92 -6.70 -3.06
N CYS A 352 -17.85 -7.62 -4.01
CA CYS A 352 -18.48 -7.47 -5.33
C CYS A 352 -19.88 -8.10 -5.36
N VAL A 353 -20.79 -7.51 -6.15
CA VAL A 353 -22.12 -8.08 -6.44
C VAL A 353 -22.50 -7.85 -7.90
N VAL A 354 -23.11 -8.86 -8.54
CA VAL A 354 -23.66 -8.75 -9.90
C VAL A 354 -25.00 -9.47 -10.02
N TRP A 355 -25.89 -8.94 -10.86
CA TRP A 355 -27.17 -9.59 -11.19
C TRP A 355 -27.04 -10.41 -12.47
N LYS A 356 -27.48 -11.67 -12.41
CA LYS A 356 -27.61 -12.56 -13.57
C LYS A 356 -28.92 -12.31 -14.31
N ASP A 357 -30.00 -12.12 -13.56
CA ASP A 357 -31.36 -11.82 -13.99
C ASP A 357 -32.15 -11.23 -12.82
N ASP A 358 -33.39 -10.77 -13.03
CA ASP A 358 -34.20 -10.11 -11.98
C ASP A 358 -34.53 -11.00 -10.76
N GLN A 359 -34.20 -12.30 -10.80
CA GLN A 359 -34.47 -13.26 -9.73
C GLN A 359 -33.19 -13.88 -9.12
N THR A 360 -32.01 -13.60 -9.69
CA THR A 360 -30.76 -14.31 -9.38
C THR A 360 -29.56 -13.35 -9.38
N ALA A 361 -28.78 -13.34 -8.31
CA ALA A 361 -27.56 -12.54 -8.17
C ALA A 361 -26.41 -13.35 -7.57
N PHE A 362 -25.18 -12.87 -7.76
CA PHE A 362 -23.97 -13.43 -7.19
C PHE A 362 -23.21 -12.37 -6.39
N VAL A 363 -22.63 -12.78 -5.26
CA VAL A 363 -21.89 -11.92 -4.31
C VAL A 363 -20.58 -12.59 -3.97
N SER A 364 -19.46 -11.85 -3.97
CA SER A 364 -18.21 -12.35 -3.41
C SER A 364 -18.18 -12.19 -1.89
N SER A 365 -17.54 -13.14 -1.20
CA SER A 365 -17.00 -13.02 0.16
C SER A 365 -15.51 -13.26 0.05
N GLU A 366 -14.71 -12.26 0.44
CA GLU A 366 -13.28 -12.25 0.17
C GLU A 366 -12.52 -13.17 1.11
N ARG A 367 -12.61 -12.93 2.42
CA ARG A 367 -11.92 -13.69 3.48
C ARG A 367 -12.14 -15.19 3.36
N ASP A 368 -13.38 -15.60 3.12
CA ASP A 368 -13.78 -17.02 3.13
C ASP A 368 -13.71 -17.68 1.75
N ARG A 369 -13.24 -16.94 0.73
CA ARG A 369 -13.01 -17.43 -0.64
C ARG A 369 -14.29 -18.03 -1.25
N GLU A 370 -15.40 -17.32 -1.17
CA GLU A 370 -16.72 -17.82 -1.58
C GLU A 370 -17.42 -16.91 -2.60
N LEU A 371 -18.14 -17.53 -3.55
CA LEU A 371 -19.21 -16.88 -4.29
C LEU A 371 -20.57 -17.38 -3.77
N VAL A 372 -21.36 -16.46 -3.21
CA VAL A 372 -22.72 -16.71 -2.73
C VAL A 372 -23.72 -16.44 -3.86
N GLU A 373 -24.56 -17.41 -4.20
CA GLU A 373 -25.69 -17.20 -5.11
C GLU A 373 -26.95 -16.89 -4.33
N LEU A 374 -27.64 -15.82 -4.72
CA LEU A 374 -28.86 -15.34 -4.11
C LEU A 374 -30.05 -15.60 -5.04
N SER A 375 -31.08 -16.27 -4.51
CA SER A 375 -32.39 -16.39 -5.15
C SER A 375 -33.36 -15.39 -4.54
N LEU A 376 -34.18 -14.77 -5.40
CA LEU A 376 -35.27 -13.88 -5.02
C LEU A 376 -36.66 -14.45 -5.39
N ARG A 377 -36.72 -15.74 -5.77
CA ARG A 377 -37.96 -16.39 -6.26
C ARG A 377 -39.05 -16.46 -5.19
N ASP A 378 -38.67 -16.84 -3.97
CA ASP A 378 -39.57 -17.00 -2.83
C ASP A 378 -38.96 -16.25 -1.63
N GLY A 379 -38.82 -14.92 -1.79
CA GLY A 379 -38.04 -14.06 -0.90
C GLY A 379 -36.53 -14.12 -1.18
N LEU A 380 -35.78 -13.19 -0.57
CA LEU A 380 -34.32 -13.14 -0.63
C LEU A 380 -33.73 -14.26 0.24
N LYS A 381 -32.94 -15.15 -0.37
CA LYS A 381 -32.26 -16.25 0.32
C LYS A 381 -31.02 -16.72 -0.41
N ILE A 382 -30.07 -17.29 0.33
CA ILE A 382 -28.95 -18.03 -0.26
C ILE A 382 -29.51 -19.26 -0.98
N ALA A 383 -29.22 -19.37 -2.27
CA ALA A 383 -29.63 -20.49 -3.12
C ALA A 383 -28.55 -21.57 -3.17
N ARG A 384 -27.29 -21.13 -3.40
CA ARG A 384 -26.10 -21.97 -3.49
C ARG A 384 -24.90 -21.21 -2.94
N ARG A 385 -23.89 -21.97 -2.52
CA ARG A 385 -22.58 -21.50 -2.06
C ARG A 385 -21.52 -22.20 -2.88
N ILE A 386 -20.55 -21.45 -3.37
CA ILE A 386 -19.57 -21.90 -4.35
C ILE A 386 -18.20 -21.55 -3.78
N ALA A 387 -17.55 -22.54 -3.16
CA ALA A 387 -16.17 -22.39 -2.72
C ALA A 387 -15.26 -22.09 -3.93
N LEU A 388 -14.45 -21.06 -3.80
CA LEU A 388 -13.46 -20.64 -4.79
C LEU A 388 -12.07 -21.08 -4.32
N PRO A 389 -11.14 -21.38 -5.24
CA PRO A 389 -9.78 -21.77 -4.87
C PRO A 389 -8.89 -20.58 -4.44
N GLY A 390 -9.47 -19.40 -4.14
CA GLY A 390 -8.77 -18.16 -3.82
C GLY A 390 -9.73 -16.98 -3.62
N GLN A 391 -9.25 -15.87 -3.07
CA GLN A 391 -10.03 -14.70 -2.66
C GLN A 391 -10.58 -13.92 -3.88
N PRO A 392 -11.91 -13.73 -4.01
CA PRO A 392 -12.57 -13.05 -5.13
C PRO A 392 -12.59 -11.51 -5.08
N ALA A 393 -11.76 -10.87 -5.91
CA ALA A 393 -11.80 -9.44 -6.20
C ALA A 393 -12.87 -9.11 -7.26
N GLY A 394 -12.50 -8.44 -8.36
CA GLY A 394 -13.44 -8.00 -9.41
C GLY A 394 -14.18 -9.12 -10.12
N ILE A 395 -15.47 -8.87 -10.42
CA ILE A 395 -16.40 -9.81 -11.04
C ILE A 395 -17.06 -9.20 -12.28
N THR A 396 -17.20 -9.97 -13.36
CA THR A 396 -17.97 -9.55 -14.54
C THR A 396 -18.70 -10.69 -15.25
N LEU A 397 -19.82 -10.38 -15.92
CA LEU A 397 -20.66 -11.34 -16.65
C LEU A 397 -20.42 -11.23 -18.16
N ASN A 398 -20.58 -12.35 -18.86
CA ASN A 398 -20.74 -12.34 -20.31
C ASN A 398 -22.14 -11.79 -20.69
N ARG A 399 -22.33 -11.37 -21.95
CA ARG A 399 -23.56 -10.70 -22.43
C ARG A 399 -24.84 -11.50 -22.22
N ALA A 400 -24.74 -12.83 -22.30
CA ALA A 400 -25.87 -13.75 -22.13
C ALA A 400 -26.14 -14.10 -20.65
N ALA A 401 -25.35 -13.57 -19.71
CA ALA A 401 -25.35 -13.91 -18.29
C ALA A 401 -25.27 -15.43 -18.01
N THR A 402 -24.63 -16.19 -18.90
CA THR A 402 -24.41 -17.65 -18.78
C THR A 402 -23.05 -18.00 -18.18
N ARG A 403 -22.06 -17.10 -18.30
CA ARG A 403 -20.72 -17.23 -17.71
C ARG A 403 -20.38 -16.01 -16.88
N LEU A 404 -19.86 -16.28 -15.70
CA LEU A 404 -19.31 -15.31 -14.75
C LEU A 404 -17.79 -15.47 -14.71
N PHE A 405 -17.07 -14.35 -14.78
CA PHE A 405 -15.62 -14.28 -14.64
C PHE A 405 -15.29 -13.60 -13.31
N ILE A 406 -14.39 -14.18 -12.54
CA ILE A 406 -14.02 -13.75 -11.19
C ILE A 406 -12.50 -13.69 -11.11
N ALA A 407 -11.94 -12.53 -10.76
CA ALA A 407 -10.52 -12.38 -10.49
C ALA A 407 -10.22 -12.92 -9.09
N LEU A 408 -9.26 -13.85 -8.97
CA LEU A 408 -8.90 -14.48 -7.70
C LEU A 408 -7.51 -14.00 -7.26
N HIS A 409 -7.47 -12.90 -6.50
CA HIS A 409 -6.23 -12.18 -6.23
C HIS A 409 -5.19 -13.04 -5.48
N GLY A 410 -5.65 -13.95 -4.61
CA GLY A 410 -4.78 -14.79 -3.80
C GLY A 410 -4.06 -15.91 -4.56
N ASN A 411 -4.72 -16.52 -5.56
CA ASN A 411 -4.20 -17.72 -6.22
C ASN A 411 -3.65 -17.48 -7.65
N ASP A 412 -3.63 -16.23 -8.10
CA ASP A 412 -3.21 -15.78 -9.44
C ASP A 412 -3.99 -16.43 -10.60
N ARG A 413 -5.32 -16.52 -10.47
CA ARG A 413 -6.21 -17.06 -11.52
C ARG A 413 -7.44 -16.18 -11.77
N VAL A 414 -8.11 -16.44 -12.90
CA VAL A 414 -9.53 -16.13 -13.10
C VAL A 414 -10.33 -17.42 -12.99
N ALA A 415 -11.41 -17.45 -12.20
CA ALA A 415 -12.40 -18.52 -12.26
C ALA A 415 -13.50 -18.18 -13.27
N VAL A 416 -13.92 -19.18 -14.05
CA VAL A 416 -15.08 -19.09 -14.96
C VAL A 416 -16.19 -19.98 -14.41
N VAL A 417 -17.32 -19.39 -14.02
CA VAL A 417 -18.46 -20.11 -13.43
C VAL A 417 -19.64 -20.13 -14.40
N ASP A 418 -20.27 -21.29 -14.61
CA ASP A 418 -21.58 -21.38 -15.27
C ASP A 418 -22.67 -20.96 -14.29
N THR A 419 -23.42 -19.92 -14.65
CA THR A 419 -24.42 -19.28 -13.80
C THR A 419 -25.71 -20.09 -13.66
N ASN A 420 -25.86 -21.19 -14.40
CA ASN A 420 -27.04 -22.04 -14.38
C ASN A 420 -26.87 -23.19 -13.37
N SER A 421 -25.74 -23.90 -13.46
CA SER A 421 -25.39 -25.01 -12.56
C SER A 421 -24.64 -24.57 -11.31
N ALA A 422 -24.11 -23.33 -11.26
CA ALA A 422 -23.25 -22.79 -10.21
C ALA A 422 -22.01 -23.66 -9.98
N ARG A 423 -21.26 -23.87 -11.06
CA ARG A 423 -20.03 -24.67 -11.06
C ARG A 423 -18.92 -23.93 -11.77
N ILE A 424 -17.73 -23.97 -11.18
CA ILE A 424 -16.50 -23.61 -11.87
C ILE A 424 -16.36 -24.54 -13.08
N LEU A 425 -16.28 -23.96 -14.27
CA LEU A 425 -16.05 -24.64 -15.54
C LEU A 425 -14.55 -24.87 -15.77
N GLU A 426 -13.77 -23.84 -15.46
CA GLU A 426 -12.33 -23.78 -15.60
C GLU A 426 -11.76 -22.67 -14.69
N THR A 427 -10.48 -22.80 -14.31
CA THR A 427 -9.68 -21.69 -13.79
C THR A 427 -8.52 -21.43 -14.73
N ILE A 428 -8.18 -20.16 -14.94
CA ILE A 428 -7.21 -19.71 -15.94
C ILE A 428 -6.09 -18.97 -15.19
N PRO A 429 -4.83 -19.45 -15.22
CA PRO A 429 -3.72 -18.73 -14.61
C PRO A 429 -3.46 -17.41 -15.34
N VAL A 430 -3.13 -16.35 -14.60
CA VAL A 430 -2.83 -15.02 -15.19
C VAL A 430 -1.34 -14.70 -15.26
N THR A 431 -0.51 -15.24 -14.37
CA THR A 431 0.89 -14.82 -14.15
C THR A 431 1.72 -14.71 -15.44
N ALA A 432 1.78 -15.78 -16.23
CA ALA A 432 2.48 -15.80 -17.52
C ALA A 432 2.13 -17.07 -18.32
N PRO A 433 2.21 -17.03 -19.66
CA PRO A 433 2.25 -18.26 -20.45
C PRO A 433 3.51 -19.08 -20.10
N ALA A 434 3.37 -20.39 -19.91
CA ALA A 434 4.46 -21.27 -19.47
C ALA A 434 5.72 -21.25 -20.38
N ALA A 435 5.58 -20.82 -21.64
CA ALA A 435 6.68 -20.65 -22.60
C ALA A 435 7.51 -19.35 -22.40
N VAL A 436 7.15 -18.51 -21.44
CA VAL A 436 7.91 -17.31 -21.03
C VAL A 436 8.36 -17.44 -19.57
N PHE A 437 7.48 -17.84 -18.67
CA PHE A 437 7.80 -18.16 -17.27
C PHE A 437 6.93 -19.34 -16.83
N ALA A 438 7.55 -20.44 -16.41
CA ALA A 438 6.88 -21.72 -16.21
C ALA A 438 6.28 -21.93 -14.80
N ASN A 439 6.55 -21.01 -13.86
CA ASN A 439 6.16 -21.05 -12.44
C ASN A 439 5.95 -22.47 -11.84
N PRO A 440 6.94 -23.40 -11.90
CA PRO A 440 6.72 -24.83 -11.60
C PRO A 440 6.51 -25.13 -10.11
N LYS A 441 6.44 -24.10 -9.27
CA LYS A 441 6.19 -24.12 -7.83
C LYS A 441 4.84 -23.47 -7.47
N GLY A 442 4.19 -22.79 -8.41
CA GLY A 442 2.90 -22.12 -8.18
C GLY A 442 2.99 -20.88 -7.28
N TRP A 443 4.12 -20.17 -7.26
CA TRP A 443 4.32 -18.94 -6.49
C TRP A 443 3.23 -17.90 -6.81
N LYS A 444 2.84 -17.13 -5.79
CA LYS A 444 1.70 -16.19 -5.81
C LYS A 444 2.13 -14.73 -5.68
N GLY A 445 1.29 -13.80 -6.11
CA GLY A 445 1.52 -12.36 -5.98
C GLY A 445 1.37 -11.56 -7.27
N SER A 446 0.74 -12.14 -8.30
CA SER A 446 0.34 -11.40 -9.50
C SER A 446 -0.82 -10.45 -9.17
N ASN A 447 -1.67 -10.84 -8.21
CA ASN A 447 -2.86 -10.13 -7.72
C ASN A 447 -3.79 -9.67 -8.86
N PRO A 448 -4.48 -10.59 -9.57
CA PRO A 448 -5.54 -10.21 -10.51
C PRO A 448 -6.71 -9.54 -9.78
N ASN A 449 -7.08 -8.33 -10.19
CA ASN A 449 -8.07 -7.50 -9.48
C ASN A 449 -9.27 -7.03 -10.34
N SER A 450 -9.08 -6.63 -11.59
CA SER A 450 -10.15 -6.06 -12.44
C SER A 450 -10.28 -6.79 -13.78
N LEU A 451 -11.50 -6.77 -14.36
CA LEU A 451 -11.89 -7.60 -15.51
C LEU A 451 -12.68 -6.82 -16.58
N ALA A 452 -12.29 -6.94 -17.85
CA ALA A 452 -13.06 -6.43 -19.00
C ALA A 452 -13.17 -7.46 -20.13
N VAL A 453 -14.41 -7.80 -20.53
CA VAL A 453 -14.70 -8.68 -21.69
C VAL A 453 -14.73 -7.85 -22.98
N SER A 454 -14.16 -8.35 -24.07
CA SER A 454 -14.19 -7.67 -25.37
C SER A 454 -15.61 -7.56 -25.96
N PRO A 455 -15.90 -6.55 -26.80
CA PRO A 455 -17.23 -6.39 -27.40
C PRO A 455 -17.71 -7.59 -28.24
N ASP A 456 -16.81 -8.43 -28.73
CA ASP A 456 -17.11 -9.66 -29.47
C ASP A 456 -17.09 -10.95 -28.61
N GLU A 457 -16.91 -10.82 -27.28
CA GLU A 457 -16.82 -11.92 -26.30
C GLU A 457 -15.73 -12.97 -26.60
N ARG A 458 -14.65 -12.58 -27.29
CA ARG A 458 -13.51 -13.45 -27.62
C ARG A 458 -12.29 -13.26 -26.73
N LEU A 459 -12.13 -12.09 -26.13
CA LEU A 459 -11.02 -11.77 -25.22
C LEU A 459 -11.56 -11.36 -23.85
N LEU A 460 -10.77 -11.69 -22.82
CA LEU A 460 -10.88 -11.14 -21.47
C LEU A 460 -9.55 -10.45 -21.15
N PHE A 461 -9.65 -9.22 -20.65
CA PHE A 461 -8.54 -8.44 -20.13
C PHE A 461 -8.60 -8.46 -18.61
N VAL A 462 -7.48 -8.75 -17.96
CA VAL A 462 -7.34 -8.82 -16.50
C VAL A 462 -6.21 -7.90 -16.08
N THR A 463 -6.39 -7.02 -15.11
CA THR A 463 -5.28 -6.26 -14.50
C THR A 463 -4.65 -7.06 -13.37
N SER A 464 -3.32 -7.12 -13.37
CA SER A 464 -2.49 -7.82 -12.38
C SER A 464 -1.75 -6.78 -11.55
N GLY A 465 -2.25 -6.47 -10.34
CA GLY A 465 -1.74 -5.41 -9.48
C GLY A 465 -0.27 -5.60 -9.11
N GLY A 466 0.08 -6.80 -8.65
CA GLY A 466 1.44 -7.14 -8.22
C GLY A 466 2.42 -7.35 -9.37
N ALA A 467 1.99 -7.95 -10.49
CA ALA A 467 2.82 -8.21 -11.67
C ALA A 467 2.96 -7.01 -12.64
N ASN A 468 2.21 -5.92 -12.41
CA ASN A 468 2.26 -4.68 -13.18
C ASN A 468 1.96 -4.91 -14.68
N ASP A 469 0.88 -5.66 -14.95
CA ASP A 469 0.45 -5.97 -16.31
C ASP A 469 -1.08 -5.96 -16.52
N VAL A 470 -1.47 -6.02 -17.80
CA VAL A 470 -2.76 -6.57 -18.23
C VAL A 470 -2.51 -7.92 -18.90
N ALA A 471 -3.08 -8.97 -18.33
CA ALA A 471 -3.16 -10.29 -18.95
C ALA A 471 -4.26 -10.32 -20.01
N VAL A 472 -3.93 -10.85 -21.20
CA VAL A 472 -4.84 -10.97 -22.34
C VAL A 472 -5.20 -12.44 -22.54
N ILE A 473 -6.45 -12.80 -22.27
CA ILE A 473 -6.95 -14.19 -22.32
C ILE A 473 -7.88 -14.35 -23.52
N ALA A 474 -7.67 -15.37 -24.34
CA ALA A 474 -8.65 -15.83 -25.32
C ALA A 474 -9.70 -16.71 -24.64
N LEU A 475 -10.97 -16.40 -24.87
CA LEU A 475 -12.11 -17.12 -24.27
C LEU A 475 -12.52 -18.32 -25.12
N GLY A 476 -12.66 -19.48 -24.48
CA GLY A 476 -13.18 -20.69 -25.11
C GLY A 476 -14.66 -20.54 -25.51
N SER A 477 -15.07 -21.24 -26.56
CA SER A 477 -16.46 -21.24 -27.06
C SER A 477 -17.32 -22.41 -26.54
N GLY A 478 -16.81 -23.20 -25.59
CA GLY A 478 -17.49 -24.40 -25.09
C GLY A 478 -17.08 -24.72 -23.66
N VAL A 479 -17.92 -25.50 -22.98
CA VAL A 479 -17.65 -25.99 -21.63
C VAL A 479 -16.65 -27.14 -21.70
N ALA A 480 -15.48 -26.98 -21.09
CA ALA A 480 -14.59 -28.11 -20.82
C ALA A 480 -15.32 -29.12 -19.90
N PRO A 481 -15.25 -30.44 -20.14
CA PRO A 481 -15.93 -31.41 -19.29
C PRO A 481 -15.45 -31.28 -17.84
N ALA A 482 -16.37 -30.94 -16.93
CA ALA A 482 -16.06 -30.65 -15.54
C ALA A 482 -15.23 -31.78 -14.90
N GLN A 483 -13.97 -31.49 -14.60
CA GLN A 483 -13.06 -32.46 -14.01
C GLN A 483 -13.51 -32.77 -12.57
N LYS A 484 -13.18 -33.98 -12.11
CA LYS A 484 -13.22 -34.26 -10.67
C LYS A 484 -12.12 -33.44 -10.00
N ALA A 485 -12.34 -33.01 -8.76
CA ALA A 485 -11.39 -32.27 -7.91
C ALA A 485 -10.19 -33.11 -7.44
N SER A 486 -9.57 -33.85 -8.37
CA SER A 486 -8.43 -34.74 -8.15
C SER A 486 -7.46 -34.75 -9.35
N ALA A 487 -7.61 -33.79 -10.27
CA ALA A 487 -6.62 -33.47 -11.29
C ALA A 487 -5.74 -32.33 -10.79
N LYS A 488 -4.47 -32.30 -11.19
CA LYS A 488 -3.56 -31.21 -10.81
C LYS A 488 -4.00 -29.91 -11.51
N GLU A 489 -3.97 -28.81 -10.78
CA GLU A 489 -4.48 -27.51 -11.25
C GLU A 489 -3.67 -26.87 -12.39
N ASP A 490 -2.54 -27.48 -12.78
CA ASP A 490 -1.52 -26.88 -13.64
C ASP A 490 -1.59 -27.31 -15.12
N ASP A 491 -2.53 -28.18 -15.51
CA ASP A 491 -2.63 -28.63 -16.90
C ASP A 491 -3.36 -27.60 -17.80
N GLU A 492 -2.61 -26.57 -18.24
CA GLU A 492 -3.00 -25.55 -19.24
C GLU A 492 -3.73 -26.17 -20.46
N ARG A 493 -3.47 -27.43 -20.80
CA ARG A 493 -4.03 -28.11 -21.99
C ARG A 493 -5.49 -28.52 -21.82
N SER A 494 -6.04 -28.37 -20.61
CA SER A 494 -7.40 -28.78 -20.27
C SER A 494 -8.42 -27.65 -20.18
N SER A 495 -7.97 -26.39 -20.13
CA SER A 495 -8.84 -25.21 -20.22
C SER A 495 -9.30 -24.97 -21.67
N SER A 496 -10.54 -24.53 -21.84
CA SER A 496 -11.10 -24.07 -23.11
C SER A 496 -10.63 -22.66 -23.49
N SER A 497 -10.32 -21.86 -22.47
CA SER A 497 -9.75 -20.52 -22.56
C SER A 497 -8.22 -20.58 -22.44
N ARG A 498 -7.50 -19.54 -22.87
CA ARG A 498 -6.02 -19.53 -22.83
C ARG A 498 -5.45 -18.13 -22.68
N LEU A 499 -4.53 -17.97 -21.73
CA LEU A 499 -3.66 -16.79 -21.65
C LEU A 499 -2.84 -16.67 -22.95
N LEU A 500 -3.03 -15.56 -23.68
CA LEU A 500 -2.29 -15.25 -24.90
C LEU A 500 -0.94 -14.61 -24.59
N GLY A 501 -0.89 -13.76 -23.57
CA GLY A 501 0.27 -12.97 -23.18
C GLY A 501 -0.10 -11.80 -22.27
N LEU A 502 0.89 -10.97 -21.96
CA LEU A 502 0.82 -9.89 -20.98
C LEU A 502 1.23 -8.55 -21.62
N ILE A 503 0.69 -7.45 -21.11
CA ILE A 503 0.97 -6.08 -21.53
C ILE A 503 1.48 -5.29 -20.32
N PRO A 504 2.70 -4.72 -20.32
CA PRO A 504 3.24 -4.00 -19.16
C PRO A 504 2.49 -2.68 -18.90
N THR A 505 2.21 -2.38 -17.63
CA THR A 505 1.48 -1.18 -17.20
C THR A 505 2.38 -0.19 -16.44
N GLY A 506 1.77 0.79 -15.76
CA GLY A 506 2.39 1.48 -14.63
C GLY A 506 2.37 0.60 -13.37
N TRP A 507 2.73 1.17 -12.22
CA TRP A 507 2.75 0.44 -10.95
C TRP A 507 1.32 0.25 -10.42
N TYR A 508 0.95 -0.99 -10.12
CA TYR A 508 -0.36 -1.42 -9.61
C TYR A 508 -1.55 -0.95 -10.47
N PRO A 509 -1.82 -1.63 -11.60
CA PRO A 509 -3.03 -1.39 -12.38
C PRO A 509 -4.27 -1.87 -11.60
N THR A 510 -5.31 -1.03 -11.52
CA THR A 510 -6.52 -1.27 -10.71
C THR A 510 -7.82 -1.35 -11.52
N SER A 511 -7.81 -0.90 -12.77
CA SER A 511 -8.97 -1.05 -13.65
C SER A 511 -8.55 -1.10 -15.12
N VAL A 512 -9.27 -1.90 -15.90
CA VAL A 512 -9.17 -1.95 -17.36
C VAL A 512 -10.53 -1.74 -18.00
N SER A 513 -10.56 -1.02 -19.11
CA SER A 513 -11.74 -0.84 -19.95
C SER A 513 -11.37 -0.84 -21.42
N VAL A 514 -12.30 -1.30 -22.26
CA VAL A 514 -12.10 -1.51 -23.70
C VAL A 514 -13.00 -0.61 -24.54
N SER A 515 -12.48 -0.08 -25.66
CA SER A 515 -13.23 0.75 -26.59
C SER A 515 -14.37 -0.01 -27.28
N ARG A 516 -15.35 0.72 -27.83
CA ARG A 516 -16.56 0.16 -28.47
C ARG A 516 -16.26 -0.83 -29.62
N ASP A 517 -15.15 -0.61 -30.31
CA ASP A 517 -14.66 -1.39 -31.45
C ASP A 517 -13.63 -2.47 -31.05
N GLY A 518 -13.31 -2.60 -29.75
CA GLY A 518 -12.32 -3.54 -29.25
C GLY A 518 -10.86 -3.16 -29.55
N GLN A 519 -10.60 -1.98 -30.13
CA GLN A 519 -9.28 -1.63 -30.68
C GLN A 519 -8.36 -0.87 -29.72
N THR A 520 -8.87 -0.35 -28.59
CA THR A 520 -8.10 0.47 -27.62
C THR A 520 -8.42 0.02 -26.20
N LEU A 521 -7.39 -0.08 -25.36
CA LEU A 521 -7.49 -0.32 -23.92
C LEU A 521 -7.18 0.97 -23.15
N TYR A 522 -7.90 1.16 -22.05
CA TYR A 522 -7.71 2.21 -21.05
C TYR A 522 -7.43 1.51 -19.72
N VAL A 523 -6.32 1.86 -19.04
CA VAL A 523 -5.88 1.22 -17.80
C VAL A 523 -5.50 2.28 -16.76
N SER A 524 -6.16 2.26 -15.60
CA SER A 524 -5.79 3.09 -14.45
C SER A 524 -4.74 2.39 -13.59
N ASN A 525 -3.77 3.15 -13.09
CA ASN A 525 -2.68 2.69 -12.24
C ASN A 525 -2.74 3.56 -10.97
N SER A 526 -2.76 2.97 -9.79
CA SER A 526 -3.03 3.70 -8.54
C SER A 526 -1.81 4.44 -7.97
N ILE A 527 -0.60 3.93 -8.21
CA ILE A 527 0.63 4.39 -7.54
C ILE A 527 1.81 4.64 -8.49
N SER A 528 2.80 5.38 -7.98
CA SER A 528 4.06 5.69 -8.66
C SER A 528 5.23 5.70 -7.65
N PRO A 529 6.48 5.52 -8.11
CA PRO A 529 7.66 5.72 -7.25
C PRO A 529 7.61 7.08 -6.55
N ALA A 530 7.86 7.11 -5.23
CA ALA A 530 7.75 8.32 -4.43
C ALA A 530 8.88 9.32 -4.72
N GLY A 531 10.12 8.87 -4.92
CA GLY A 531 11.26 9.73 -5.24
C GLY A 531 11.79 10.53 -4.03
N PRO A 532 12.88 11.31 -4.21
CA PRO A 532 13.48 12.12 -3.15
C PRO A 532 12.52 13.22 -2.69
N SER A 533 12.52 13.56 -1.40
CA SER A 533 11.60 14.56 -0.80
C SER A 533 12.20 15.98 -0.84
N PRO A 534 12.12 16.72 -1.98
CA PRO A 534 13.12 17.71 -2.36
C PRO A 534 12.78 19.15 -1.94
N VAL A 535 11.67 19.36 -1.22
CA VAL A 535 11.28 20.66 -0.68
C VAL A 535 10.97 20.52 0.81
N ASN A 536 11.97 20.11 1.60
CA ASN A 536 11.83 20.08 3.05
C ASN A 536 12.24 21.45 3.64
N CYS A 537 11.27 22.37 3.62
CA CYS A 537 11.29 23.84 3.66
C CYS A 537 12.18 24.64 4.64
N ARG A 538 12.37 25.93 4.33
CA ARG A 538 13.03 26.95 5.17
C ARG A 538 12.12 27.63 6.21
N ASN A 539 12.76 28.08 7.29
CA ASN A 539 12.37 29.18 8.19
C ASN A 539 10.89 29.20 8.63
N SER A 540 10.56 28.86 9.87
CA SER A 540 11.07 29.61 11.03
C SER A 540 10.70 28.98 12.37
N THR A 541 11.45 29.38 13.40
CA THR A 541 11.36 28.91 14.79
C THR A 541 10.17 29.56 15.50
N SER A 542 9.13 28.78 15.82
CA SER A 542 7.90 29.31 16.41
C SER A 542 7.26 28.32 17.37
N LEU A 543 7.28 28.66 18.67
CA LEU A 543 6.55 27.96 19.73
C LEU A 543 5.04 28.27 19.65
N LYS A 544 4.43 27.87 18.53
CA LYS A 544 2.99 27.92 18.28
C LYS A 544 2.58 26.68 17.50
N LEU A 545 1.66 25.90 18.07
CA LEU A 545 0.94 24.88 17.32
C LEU A 545 0.36 25.55 16.05
N ARG A 546 0.55 24.90 14.88
CA ARG A 546 0.12 25.35 13.54
C ARG A 546 0.98 26.42 12.84
N SER A 547 2.32 26.39 12.96
CA SER A 547 3.18 27.27 12.13
C SER A 547 4.54 26.71 11.68
N ASP A 548 4.56 25.66 10.86
CA ASP A 548 5.42 25.66 9.67
C ASP A 548 4.54 25.55 8.42
N GLN A 549 4.10 26.72 7.95
CA GLN A 549 3.23 26.82 6.78
C GLN A 549 3.99 26.31 5.54
N ALA A 550 5.26 26.67 5.40
CA ALA A 550 6.12 26.23 4.29
C ALA A 550 6.19 24.70 4.22
N CYS A 551 6.35 23.98 5.33
CA CYS A 551 6.41 22.51 5.32
C CYS A 551 5.17 21.87 4.65
N SER A 552 3.96 22.30 5.01
CA SER A 552 2.72 21.83 4.36
C SER A 552 2.59 22.26 2.88
N ALA A 553 3.42 23.19 2.38
CA ALA A 553 3.47 23.61 0.98
C ALA A 553 4.12 22.60 0.04
N ALA A 554 4.99 21.78 0.60
CA ALA A 554 5.76 20.83 -0.16
C ALA A 554 4.86 19.71 -0.74
N ASN A 555 3.84 19.30 0.03
CA ASN A 555 2.92 18.18 -0.26
C ASN A 555 3.67 16.86 -0.52
N GLN A 556 4.42 16.38 0.49
CA GLN A 556 5.46 15.35 0.33
C GLN A 556 5.41 14.19 1.33
N TYR A 557 4.25 13.90 1.94
CA TYR A 557 4.08 12.62 2.63
C TYR A 557 4.02 11.46 1.62
N VAL A 558 4.55 10.29 1.92
CA VAL A 558 4.83 9.20 0.98
C VAL A 558 3.58 8.75 0.22
N LEU A 559 2.43 8.62 0.88
CA LEU A 559 1.16 8.30 0.22
C LEU A 559 0.59 9.48 -0.60
N GLN A 560 0.97 10.73 -0.30
CA GLN A 560 0.64 11.91 -1.13
C GLN A 560 1.54 12.00 -2.37
N ARG A 561 2.75 11.42 -2.31
CA ARG A 561 3.73 11.36 -3.40
C ARG A 561 3.44 10.24 -4.40
N ARG A 562 2.75 9.16 -3.99
CA ARG A 562 2.24 8.10 -4.88
C ARG A 562 1.21 8.73 -5.85
N GLN A 563 1.57 8.87 -7.12
CA GLN A 563 0.71 9.46 -8.17
C GLN A 563 -0.01 8.36 -8.96
N ALA A 564 -1.22 8.65 -9.41
CA ALA A 564 -1.95 7.78 -10.33
C ALA A 564 -1.55 8.07 -11.79
N GLY A 565 -1.65 7.06 -12.65
CA GLY A 565 -1.35 7.18 -14.08
C GLY A 565 -2.44 6.59 -14.96
N LEU A 566 -2.80 7.29 -16.04
CA LEU A 566 -3.60 6.72 -17.12
C LEU A 566 -2.67 6.17 -18.21
N LEU A 567 -2.79 4.88 -18.47
CA LEU A 567 -2.24 4.22 -19.66
C LEU A 567 -3.35 4.07 -20.69
N THR A 568 -3.08 4.51 -21.92
CA THR A 568 -3.92 4.22 -23.09
C THR A 568 -3.09 3.55 -24.17
N LEU A 569 -3.61 2.53 -24.82
CA LEU A 569 -2.90 1.82 -25.89
C LEU A 569 -3.85 1.21 -26.93
N PRO A 570 -3.42 1.06 -28.19
CA PRO A 570 -4.10 0.16 -29.11
C PRO A 570 -3.97 -1.29 -28.60
N LEU A 571 -4.94 -2.14 -28.96
CA LEU A 571 -4.84 -3.59 -28.75
C LEU A 571 -3.65 -4.13 -29.57
N PRO A 572 -2.60 -4.73 -28.97
CA PRO A 572 -1.42 -5.16 -29.69
C PRO A 572 -1.71 -6.34 -30.63
N ALA A 573 -1.02 -6.38 -31.77
CA ALA A 573 -1.02 -7.55 -32.64
C ALA A 573 -0.35 -8.75 -31.95
N PRO A 574 -0.63 -10.02 -32.33
CA PRO A 574 -0.10 -11.19 -31.63
C PRO A 574 1.43 -11.23 -31.50
N ALA A 575 2.17 -10.78 -32.52
CA ALA A 575 3.63 -10.71 -32.48
C ALA A 575 4.17 -9.58 -31.57
N GLU A 576 3.37 -8.53 -31.32
CA GLU A 576 3.68 -7.48 -30.36
C GLU A 576 3.39 -7.95 -28.94
N LEU A 577 2.28 -8.66 -28.73
CA LEU A 577 1.93 -9.29 -27.45
C LEU A 577 3.01 -10.29 -26.98
N ASP A 578 3.57 -11.10 -27.88
CA ASP A 578 4.73 -11.96 -27.60
C ASP A 578 5.96 -11.19 -27.10
N ALA A 579 6.21 -9.99 -27.65
CA ALA A 579 7.34 -9.14 -27.25
C ALA A 579 7.07 -8.43 -25.92
N LEU A 580 5.83 -8.04 -25.66
CA LEU A 580 5.36 -7.39 -24.43
C LEU A 580 5.31 -8.36 -23.26
N THR A 581 4.87 -9.59 -23.47
CA THR A 581 4.92 -10.68 -22.47
C THR A 581 6.35 -10.90 -21.98
N ARG A 582 7.32 -10.88 -22.91
CA ARG A 582 8.75 -10.96 -22.55
C ARG A 582 9.29 -9.67 -21.91
N GLN A 583 8.61 -8.53 -22.05
CA GLN A 583 8.96 -7.31 -21.31
C GLN A 583 8.43 -7.38 -19.87
N VAL A 584 7.19 -7.83 -19.66
CA VAL A 584 6.64 -8.11 -18.32
C VAL A 584 7.53 -9.12 -17.58
N ALA A 585 7.98 -10.18 -18.23
CA ALA A 585 8.92 -11.15 -17.64
C ALA A 585 10.35 -10.61 -17.39
N ARG A 586 10.75 -9.48 -18.01
CA ARG A 586 11.99 -8.76 -17.65
C ARG A 586 11.75 -7.85 -16.44
N ASN A 587 10.68 -7.07 -16.49
CA ASN A 587 10.22 -6.16 -15.45
C ASN A 587 10.06 -6.87 -14.09
N ASN A 588 9.50 -8.07 -14.10
CA ASN A 588 9.29 -8.91 -12.92
C ASN A 588 10.44 -9.91 -12.66
N HIS A 589 11.60 -9.75 -13.32
CA HIS A 589 12.80 -10.60 -13.16
C HIS A 589 12.64 -12.13 -13.35
N TRP A 590 11.53 -12.60 -13.94
CA TRP A 590 11.22 -14.02 -14.21
C TRP A 590 12.14 -14.74 -15.23
N ILE A 591 13.24 -14.11 -15.66
CA ILE A 591 14.21 -14.67 -16.60
C ILE A 591 15.57 -14.74 -15.88
N GLU A 592 16.08 -15.96 -15.64
CA GLU A 592 17.32 -16.19 -14.86
C GLU A 592 18.47 -15.25 -15.27
N SER A 593 19.15 -14.67 -14.28
CA SER A 593 20.35 -13.87 -14.52
C SER A 593 21.54 -14.75 -14.96
N PRO A 594 22.52 -14.22 -15.72
CA PRO A 594 23.73 -14.95 -16.06
C PRO A 594 24.55 -15.38 -14.82
N ASP A 595 24.48 -14.61 -13.75
CA ASP A 595 25.26 -14.80 -12.52
C ASP A 595 24.56 -15.73 -11.50
N HIS A 596 23.29 -16.08 -11.74
CA HIS A 596 22.44 -16.90 -10.86
C HIS A 596 23.07 -18.24 -10.44
N ARG A 597 23.95 -18.81 -11.27
CA ARG A 597 24.73 -20.01 -10.92
C ARG A 597 25.68 -19.74 -9.75
N ALA A 598 26.50 -18.69 -9.85
CA ALA A 598 27.50 -18.36 -8.83
C ALA A 598 26.82 -17.94 -7.51
N ASN A 599 25.67 -17.25 -7.61
CA ASN A 599 24.85 -16.91 -6.45
C ASN A 599 24.31 -18.18 -5.74
N ARG A 600 23.71 -19.12 -6.49
CA ARG A 600 23.23 -20.40 -5.92
C ARG A 600 24.34 -21.23 -5.30
N GLU A 601 25.51 -21.32 -5.95
CA GLU A 601 26.68 -22.04 -5.42
C GLU A 601 27.22 -21.38 -4.13
N LYS A 602 27.23 -20.05 -4.05
CA LYS A 602 27.63 -19.30 -2.85
C LYS A 602 26.63 -19.45 -1.70
N MET A 603 25.33 -19.32 -1.96
CA MET A 603 24.30 -19.45 -0.92
C MET A 603 24.18 -20.88 -0.41
N ALA A 604 24.31 -21.90 -1.27
CA ALA A 604 24.34 -23.30 -0.85
C ALA A 604 25.54 -23.62 0.07
N LEU A 605 26.69 -22.98 -0.15
CA LEU A 605 27.83 -23.07 0.77
C LEU A 605 27.52 -22.37 2.11
N LEU A 606 26.92 -21.18 2.10
CA LEU A 606 26.55 -20.45 3.31
C LEU A 606 25.50 -21.20 4.15
N ARG A 607 24.48 -21.80 3.53
CA ARG A 607 23.49 -22.68 4.20
C ARG A 607 24.11 -23.92 4.84
N SER A 608 25.28 -24.37 4.38
CA SER A 608 26.02 -25.47 5.03
C SER A 608 26.82 -25.03 6.27
N ARG A 609 26.70 -23.75 6.69
CA ARG A 609 27.52 -23.09 7.71
C ARG A 609 26.76 -22.13 8.63
N VAL A 610 25.66 -21.55 8.15
CA VAL A 610 24.73 -20.74 8.92
C VAL A 610 23.58 -21.64 9.35
N HIS A 611 23.31 -21.69 10.64
CA HIS A 611 22.20 -22.47 11.22
C HIS A 611 21.15 -21.56 11.86
N HIS A 612 21.49 -20.31 12.16
CA HIS A 612 20.64 -19.38 12.89
C HIS A 612 20.55 -18.03 12.18
N VAL A 613 19.32 -17.52 12.04
CA VAL A 613 19.01 -16.16 11.60
C VAL A 613 18.22 -15.47 12.69
N ILE A 614 18.68 -14.28 13.08
CA ILE A 614 17.92 -13.34 13.92
C ILE A 614 17.48 -12.19 13.03
N PHE A 615 16.17 -12.01 12.88
CA PHE A 615 15.57 -10.93 12.12
C PHE A 615 15.00 -9.88 13.09
N ILE A 616 15.54 -8.67 13.01
CA ILE A 616 15.16 -7.52 13.83
C ILE A 616 14.38 -6.53 12.97
N LEU A 617 13.19 -6.14 13.44
CA LEU A 617 12.35 -5.11 12.83
C LEU A 617 12.20 -3.90 13.76
N LYS A 618 12.13 -2.72 13.15
CA LYS A 618 12.27 -1.37 13.69
C LYS A 618 11.40 -0.38 12.89
N GLU A 619 11.33 0.89 13.29
CA GLU A 619 10.23 1.80 12.90
C GLU A 619 10.69 3.10 12.21
N ASN A 620 10.34 3.23 10.92
CA ASN A 620 10.28 4.50 10.17
C ASN A 620 11.58 5.36 10.04
N ARG A 621 12.81 4.83 9.99
CA ARG A 621 14.06 5.65 9.91
C ARG A 621 14.83 5.59 8.57
N THR A 622 14.98 6.72 7.88
CA THR A 622 15.73 6.77 6.61
C THR A 622 17.25 6.72 6.76
N TYR A 623 17.91 6.25 5.69
CA TYR A 623 19.37 6.11 5.63
C TYR A 623 20.11 7.38 6.06
N ASP A 624 19.70 8.54 5.53
CA ASP A 624 20.37 9.81 5.83
C ASP A 624 20.16 10.33 7.25
N GLN A 625 19.03 10.03 7.91
CA GLN A 625 18.76 10.47 9.29
C GLN A 625 19.78 9.87 10.28
N VAL A 626 20.19 8.62 10.05
CA VAL A 626 21.05 7.84 10.97
C VAL A 626 22.47 7.68 10.45
N LEU A 627 22.70 7.52 9.14
CA LEU A 627 24.02 7.25 8.55
C LEU A 627 24.53 8.35 7.60
N GLY A 628 23.89 9.52 7.59
CA GLY A 628 24.27 10.67 6.76
C GLY A 628 25.74 11.13 6.95
N ASP A 629 26.29 10.96 8.16
CA ASP A 629 27.63 11.38 8.60
C ASP A 629 28.69 10.26 8.60
N LEU A 630 28.32 9.03 8.23
CA LEU A 630 29.25 7.90 8.13
C LEU A 630 30.40 8.19 7.14
N GLU A 631 31.64 7.79 7.45
CA GLU A 631 32.83 8.13 6.64
C GLU A 631 32.85 7.52 5.23
N LYS A 632 31.95 6.58 4.96
CA LYS A 632 31.77 5.83 3.71
C LYS A 632 30.29 5.75 3.32
N GLY A 633 30.04 5.35 2.08
CA GLY A 633 28.69 5.22 1.53
C GLY A 633 28.06 6.54 1.06
N ASN A 634 26.79 6.47 0.67
CA ASN A 634 26.00 7.53 0.10
C ASN A 634 25.10 8.21 1.15
N GLY A 635 25.70 8.84 2.16
CA GLY A 635 24.98 9.65 3.14
C GLY A 635 25.06 11.15 2.84
N ASP A 636 24.04 11.93 3.17
CA ASP A 636 24.15 13.40 3.26
C ASP A 636 24.28 13.86 4.73
N PRO A 637 25.46 14.34 5.17
CA PRO A 637 25.65 14.76 6.57
C PRO A 637 24.91 16.05 6.92
N ARG A 638 24.25 16.70 5.94
CA ARG A 638 23.27 17.74 6.23
C ARG A 638 22.03 17.17 6.92
N LEU A 639 21.67 15.91 6.64
CA LEU A 639 20.39 15.31 6.99
C LEU A 639 20.43 14.44 8.25
N THR A 640 21.62 14.05 8.72
CA THR A 640 21.79 13.33 10.01
C THR A 640 21.04 14.04 11.13
N LEU A 641 20.03 13.39 11.70
CA LEU A 641 19.42 13.76 12.97
C LEU A 641 20.08 13.01 14.14
N PHE A 642 20.51 11.77 13.90
CA PHE A 642 20.94 10.81 14.92
C PHE A 642 22.41 10.37 14.68
N PRO A 643 23.41 11.25 14.90
CA PRO A 643 24.82 11.00 14.61
C PRO A 643 25.45 9.93 15.52
N GLU A 644 26.70 9.51 15.25
CA GLU A 644 27.43 8.48 16.03
C GLU A 644 27.50 8.74 17.55
N GLY A 645 27.26 9.98 18.02
CA GLY A 645 27.13 10.30 19.44
C GLY A 645 25.84 9.79 20.11
N LEU A 646 24.74 9.68 19.35
CA LEU A 646 23.47 9.07 19.77
C LEU A 646 23.33 7.62 19.28
N THR A 647 23.85 7.30 18.09
CA THR A 647 23.74 5.98 17.45
C THR A 647 25.09 5.25 17.25
N PRO A 648 25.91 5.09 18.31
CA PRO A 648 27.25 4.51 18.20
C PRO A 648 27.26 3.04 17.76
N ASN A 649 26.18 2.27 17.95
CA ASN A 649 26.11 0.86 17.57
C ASN A 649 25.65 0.67 16.13
N HIS A 650 24.63 1.39 15.65
CA HIS A 650 24.25 1.42 14.22
C HIS A 650 25.44 1.87 13.35
N HIS A 651 26.11 2.95 13.74
CA HIS A 651 27.35 3.40 13.08
C HIS A 651 28.43 2.32 13.09
N ARG A 652 28.63 1.63 14.22
CA ARG A 652 29.60 0.54 14.33
C ARG A 652 29.22 -0.65 13.46
N LEU A 653 27.95 -1.02 13.35
CA LEU A 653 27.47 -2.12 12.49
C LEU A 653 27.78 -1.82 11.03
N ALA A 654 27.31 -0.68 10.51
CA ALA A 654 27.58 -0.26 9.12
C ALA A 654 29.09 -0.10 8.82
N ARG A 655 29.90 0.25 9.84
CA ARG A 655 31.36 0.37 9.72
C ARG A 655 32.08 -0.98 9.71
N GLN A 656 31.79 -1.85 10.68
CA GLN A 656 32.47 -3.13 10.94
C GLN A 656 32.08 -4.21 9.91
N PHE A 657 30.84 -4.19 9.44
CA PHE A 657 30.29 -5.08 8.42
C PHE A 657 30.17 -4.35 7.07
N VAL A 658 29.05 -4.52 6.37
CA VAL A 658 28.70 -3.81 5.14
C VAL A 658 27.99 -2.49 5.43
N THR A 659 28.22 -1.50 4.59
CA THR A 659 27.37 -0.30 4.49
C THR A 659 26.43 -0.49 3.31
N LEU A 660 25.15 -0.75 3.58
CA LEU A 660 24.08 -0.83 2.59
C LEU A 660 23.56 0.58 2.31
N ASP A 661 24.12 1.27 1.31
CA ASP A 661 23.84 2.70 1.06
C ASP A 661 22.79 2.97 -0.03
N ASN A 662 22.09 1.91 -0.44
CA ASN A 662 21.13 1.85 -1.54
C ASN A 662 20.02 0.81 -1.25
N PHE A 663 19.62 0.68 0.02
CA PHE A 663 18.56 -0.21 0.49
C PHE A 663 17.24 0.55 0.69
N TYR A 664 16.11 -0.06 0.37
CA TYR A 664 14.80 0.58 0.35
C TYR A 664 13.75 -0.28 1.04
N ALA A 665 12.92 0.31 1.89
CA ALA A 665 11.75 -0.37 2.39
C ALA A 665 10.79 -0.65 1.22
N SER A 666 10.23 -1.85 1.16
CA SER A 666 9.23 -2.20 0.14
C SER A 666 7.86 -1.61 0.47
N GLY A 667 7.53 -1.47 1.75
CA GLY A 667 6.42 -0.64 2.22
C GLY A 667 6.71 0.86 2.16
N GLY A 668 5.69 1.66 2.41
CA GLY A 668 5.78 3.10 2.70
C GLY A 668 5.14 3.49 4.03
N VAL A 669 4.31 2.64 4.61
CA VAL A 669 3.64 2.80 5.92
C VAL A 669 3.48 1.41 6.55
N SER A 670 3.42 1.24 7.87
CA SER A 670 3.40 -0.07 8.55
C SER A 670 2.28 -1.00 8.05
N GLY A 671 1.11 -0.44 7.71
CA GLY A 671 -0.01 -1.17 7.11
C GLY A 671 0.24 -1.79 5.72
N ASP A 672 1.28 -1.38 4.99
CA ASP A 672 1.84 -2.17 3.86
C ASP A 672 3.25 -2.75 4.17
N GLY A 673 4.00 -2.13 5.09
CA GLY A 673 5.35 -2.51 5.55
C GLY A 673 5.43 -3.87 6.24
N TRP A 674 4.51 -4.20 7.15
CA TRP A 674 4.50 -5.51 7.83
C TRP A 674 4.33 -6.68 6.86
N ASN A 675 3.37 -6.59 5.93
CA ASN A 675 3.18 -7.58 4.86
C ASN A 675 4.43 -7.73 3.97
N TRP A 676 5.02 -6.62 3.52
CA TRP A 676 6.27 -6.66 2.75
C TRP A 676 7.45 -7.26 3.54
N SER A 677 7.52 -7.00 4.84
CA SER A 677 8.60 -7.43 5.74
C SER A 677 8.47 -8.86 6.24
N THR A 678 7.31 -9.49 6.09
CA THR A 678 7.05 -10.84 6.63
C THR A 678 6.51 -11.84 5.61
N ALA A 679 6.01 -11.42 4.44
CA ALA A 679 5.49 -12.30 3.40
C ALA A 679 5.97 -11.97 1.97
N ALA A 680 6.87 -10.98 1.81
CA ALA A 680 7.39 -10.49 0.52
C ALA A 680 6.33 -10.01 -0.49
N ARG A 681 5.06 -9.88 -0.11
CA ARG A 681 3.95 -9.30 -0.91
C ARG A 681 2.82 -8.75 -0.04
N VAL A 682 2.00 -7.89 -0.63
CA VAL A 682 0.68 -7.47 -0.10
C VAL A 682 -0.46 -8.19 -0.82
N THR A 683 -1.62 -8.35 -0.16
CA THR A 683 -2.87 -8.79 -0.80
C THR A 683 -3.61 -7.60 -1.43
N GLU A 684 -4.67 -7.85 -2.20
CA GLU A 684 -5.48 -6.76 -2.80
C GLU A 684 -6.16 -5.88 -1.73
N PRO A 685 -6.84 -6.44 -0.70
CA PRO A 685 -7.47 -5.62 0.35
C PRO A 685 -6.47 -4.74 1.11
N VAL A 686 -5.24 -5.21 1.33
CA VAL A 686 -4.17 -4.39 1.93
C VAL A 686 -3.86 -3.17 1.03
N GLN A 687 -3.69 -3.40 -0.29
CA GLN A 687 -3.33 -2.32 -1.20
C GLN A 687 -4.47 -1.31 -1.43
N GLU A 688 -5.72 -1.76 -1.48
CA GLU A 688 -6.89 -0.87 -1.59
C GLU A 688 -7.11 -0.06 -0.31
N ASN A 689 -7.07 -0.71 0.86
CA ASN A 689 -7.52 -0.10 2.12
C ASN A 689 -6.48 0.82 2.76
N VAL A 690 -5.18 0.55 2.61
CA VAL A 690 -4.12 1.29 3.32
C VAL A 690 -4.19 2.81 3.07
N SER A 691 -4.44 3.24 1.83
CA SER A 691 -4.52 4.68 1.49
C SER A 691 -5.85 5.34 1.91
N ILE A 692 -6.85 4.57 2.33
CA ILE A 692 -8.15 5.06 2.84
C ILE A 692 -8.07 5.21 4.36
N ASN A 693 -7.56 4.18 5.05
CA ASN A 693 -7.35 4.17 6.51
C ASN A 693 -6.37 5.27 6.95
N TYR A 694 -5.24 5.43 6.26
CA TYR A 694 -4.25 6.48 6.54
C TYR A 694 -4.68 7.90 6.09
N ALA A 695 -5.81 8.02 5.40
CA ALA A 695 -6.44 9.30 5.12
C ALA A 695 -7.57 9.63 6.12
N ASP A 696 -7.77 8.79 7.14
CA ASP A 696 -8.90 8.76 8.09
C ASP A 696 -10.28 8.78 7.40
N ARG A 697 -10.39 8.13 6.24
CA ARG A 697 -11.60 8.12 5.38
C ARG A 697 -12.51 6.89 5.54
N GLY A 698 -12.33 6.12 6.61
CA GLY A 698 -13.04 4.85 6.84
C GLY A 698 -12.07 3.66 6.94
N LEU A 699 -12.64 2.46 7.05
CA LEU A 699 -11.96 1.17 7.27
C LEU A 699 -11.15 1.05 8.57
N ASP A 700 -11.05 -0.17 9.10
CA ASP A 700 -10.26 -0.48 10.29
C ASP A 700 -8.78 -0.79 9.94
N TYR A 701 -7.93 -0.88 10.96
CA TYR A 701 -6.54 -1.30 10.83
C TYR A 701 -6.45 -2.84 10.81
N ASP A 702 -6.76 -3.42 9.65
CA ASP A 702 -6.90 -4.87 9.44
C ASP A 702 -5.58 -5.57 9.00
N PHE A 703 -4.42 -4.94 9.20
CA PHE A 703 -3.14 -5.33 8.56
C PHE A 703 -2.25 -6.28 9.38
N GLU A 704 -2.35 -6.28 10.70
CA GLU A 704 -1.43 -7.01 11.61
C GLU A 704 -2.10 -8.20 12.34
N GLY A 705 -3.01 -8.92 11.67
CA GLY A 705 -3.69 -10.09 12.25
C GLY A 705 -4.82 -9.75 13.23
N THR A 706 -5.20 -8.48 13.32
CA THR A 706 -6.54 -8.09 13.77
C THR A 706 -7.45 -7.95 12.56
N ASN A 707 -8.70 -8.37 12.71
CA ASN A 707 -9.79 -7.93 11.84
C ASN A 707 -10.86 -7.28 12.70
N ARG A 708 -11.31 -6.06 12.35
CA ARG A 708 -12.43 -5.39 13.06
C ARG A 708 -12.16 -5.18 14.56
N GLY A 709 -10.91 -4.87 14.90
CA GLY A 709 -10.37 -4.77 16.25
C GLY A 709 -10.26 -6.10 17.01
N ILE A 710 -10.58 -7.24 16.40
CA ILE A 710 -10.57 -8.57 17.03
C ILE A 710 -9.31 -9.33 16.61
N ASN A 711 -8.61 -9.91 17.58
CA ASN A 711 -7.53 -10.88 17.35
C ASN A 711 -8.08 -12.13 16.62
N VAL A 712 -7.69 -12.36 15.36
CA VAL A 712 -8.06 -13.59 14.62
C VAL A 712 -7.03 -14.72 14.74
N GLY A 713 -5.88 -14.48 15.38
CA GLY A 713 -4.89 -15.51 15.73
C GLY A 713 -5.43 -16.58 16.69
N VAL A 714 -6.39 -16.21 17.56
CA VAL A 714 -7.20 -17.15 18.37
C VAL A 714 -8.50 -17.50 17.64
N GLY A 715 -8.83 -18.80 17.63
CA GLY A 715 -9.89 -19.35 16.77
C GLY A 715 -11.27 -19.44 17.40
N SER A 716 -11.39 -19.39 18.74
CA SER A 716 -12.67 -19.47 19.44
C SER A 716 -13.12 -18.13 20.04
N LEU A 717 -14.44 -17.99 20.20
CA LEU A 717 -15.05 -16.84 20.89
C LEU A 717 -14.64 -16.75 22.37
N GLU A 718 -14.49 -17.90 23.04
CA GLU A 718 -14.15 -17.96 24.48
C GLU A 718 -12.74 -17.39 24.73
N GLU A 719 -11.76 -17.80 23.93
CA GLU A 719 -10.39 -17.27 23.98
C GLU A 719 -10.37 -15.76 23.68
N ARG A 720 -11.02 -15.32 22.60
CA ARG A 720 -11.10 -13.90 22.21
C ARG A 720 -11.69 -13.02 23.32
N ARG A 721 -12.76 -13.49 24.00
CA ARG A 721 -13.41 -12.76 25.10
C ARG A 721 -12.63 -12.83 26.42
N ALA A 722 -11.68 -13.76 26.56
CA ALA A 722 -10.74 -13.81 27.67
C ALA A 722 -9.54 -12.87 27.46
N GLU A 723 -9.09 -12.68 26.21
CA GLU A 723 -8.08 -11.66 25.85
C GLU A 723 -8.67 -10.25 25.88
N ASP A 724 -9.86 -10.05 25.32
CA ASP A 724 -10.53 -8.76 25.32
C ASP A 724 -12.05 -8.87 25.59
N PRO A 725 -12.50 -8.52 26.82
CA PRO A 725 -13.92 -8.50 27.16
C PRO A 725 -14.79 -7.55 26.33
N ARG A 726 -14.22 -6.67 25.49
CA ARG A 726 -14.92 -5.83 24.50
C ARG A 726 -15.43 -6.64 23.30
N VAL A 727 -14.88 -7.84 23.03
CA VAL A 727 -15.28 -8.70 21.90
C VAL A 727 -16.77 -9.08 22.01
N PRO A 728 -17.58 -8.85 20.95
CA PRO A 728 -19.01 -9.21 20.95
C PRO A 728 -19.25 -10.70 21.16
N ASP A 729 -20.29 -11.03 21.92
CA ASP A 729 -20.71 -12.42 22.22
C ASP A 729 -21.47 -13.07 21.05
N ASP A 730 -20.79 -13.21 19.90
CA ASP A 730 -21.34 -13.79 18.67
C ASP A 730 -20.41 -14.89 18.13
N PRO A 731 -20.77 -16.19 18.22
CA PRO A 731 -19.92 -17.28 17.74
C PRO A 731 -19.84 -17.35 16.21
N ASP A 732 -20.71 -16.62 15.50
CA ASP A 732 -20.66 -16.50 14.05
C ASP A 732 -19.85 -15.26 13.61
N LEU A 733 -19.16 -14.55 14.51
CA LEU A 733 -18.32 -13.40 14.14
C LEU A 733 -16.87 -13.82 13.92
N LEU A 734 -16.41 -13.73 12.66
CA LEU A 734 -15.06 -14.12 12.23
C LEU A 734 -14.63 -15.52 12.72
N PRO A 735 -15.47 -16.58 12.66
CA PRO A 735 -15.09 -17.92 13.10
C PRO A 735 -13.79 -18.42 12.47
N GLY A 736 -13.04 -19.24 13.21
CA GLY A 736 -11.72 -19.71 12.80
C GLY A 736 -10.68 -18.58 12.74
N THR A 737 -9.52 -18.87 12.15
CA THR A 737 -8.34 -17.98 12.17
C THR A 737 -7.98 -17.43 10.78
N ALA A 738 -8.96 -17.27 9.90
CA ALA A 738 -8.76 -16.62 8.61
C ALA A 738 -8.74 -15.09 8.77
N ASP A 739 -7.98 -14.43 7.90
CA ASP A 739 -7.68 -12.99 7.92
C ASP A 739 -7.75 -12.45 6.48
N ILE A 740 -8.20 -11.21 6.30
CA ILE A 740 -8.31 -10.52 5.01
C ILE A 740 -6.94 -10.04 4.47
N SER A 741 -6.00 -9.74 5.37
CA SER A 741 -4.64 -9.27 5.04
C SER A 741 -3.66 -10.40 4.74
N GLU A 742 -4.01 -11.64 5.11
CA GLU A 742 -3.11 -12.80 5.07
C GLU A 742 -2.87 -13.31 3.64
N PRO A 743 -1.60 -13.32 3.18
CA PRO A 743 -1.20 -14.08 2.00
C PRO A 743 -1.41 -15.58 2.23
N GLU A 744 -1.88 -16.28 1.20
CA GLU A 744 -2.36 -17.67 1.30
C GLU A 744 -1.28 -18.60 1.87
N SER A 745 -1.56 -19.22 3.02
CA SER A 745 -0.75 -20.27 3.63
C SER A 745 -0.99 -21.65 2.97
N ALA A 746 -0.06 -22.58 3.11
CA ALA A 746 -0.06 -23.80 2.28
C ALA A 746 -1.19 -24.79 2.66
N GLY A 747 -1.92 -25.24 1.64
CA GLY A 747 -3.02 -26.20 1.73
C GLY A 747 -3.54 -26.54 0.34
N GLU A 748 -4.82 -26.90 0.21
CA GLU A 748 -5.45 -27.24 -1.08
C GLU A 748 -5.46 -26.11 -2.12
N GLN A 749 -5.19 -24.86 -1.71
CA GLN A 749 -5.36 -23.66 -2.53
C GLN A 749 -4.02 -22.99 -2.97
N GLY A 750 -2.89 -23.52 -2.49
CA GLY A 750 -1.53 -23.16 -2.95
C GLY A 750 -1.04 -21.77 -2.56
N GLY A 751 -0.09 -21.70 -1.63
CA GLY A 751 0.59 -20.48 -1.23
C GLY A 751 1.61 -20.73 -0.12
N ALA A 752 2.31 -19.69 0.32
CA ALA A 752 3.39 -19.81 1.30
C ALA A 752 3.14 -19.14 2.66
N GLY A 753 2.09 -18.35 2.83
CA GLY A 753 1.86 -17.58 4.05
C GLY A 753 2.99 -16.59 4.33
N TYR A 754 3.29 -16.40 5.61
CA TYR A 754 4.41 -15.59 6.08
C TYR A 754 5.69 -16.42 6.25
N LEU A 755 6.81 -15.74 6.51
CA LEU A 755 8.14 -16.33 6.72
C LEU A 755 8.14 -17.44 7.79
N TRP A 756 7.38 -17.27 8.88
CA TRP A 756 7.27 -18.29 9.93
C TRP A 756 6.46 -19.52 9.50
N ASP A 757 5.44 -19.36 8.63
CA ASP A 757 4.72 -20.50 8.07
C ASP A 757 5.62 -21.30 7.14
N ALA A 758 6.43 -20.60 6.33
CA ALA A 758 7.43 -21.21 5.47
C ALA A 758 8.54 -21.91 6.27
N ALA A 759 9.01 -21.31 7.37
CA ALA A 759 9.93 -21.93 8.31
C ALA A 759 9.35 -23.21 8.91
N ARG A 760 8.12 -23.18 9.45
CA ARG A 760 7.45 -24.36 10.03
C ARG A 760 7.28 -25.49 9.00
N ARG A 761 6.92 -25.18 7.74
CA ARG A 761 6.84 -26.18 6.65
C ARG A 761 8.19 -26.78 6.26
N ALA A 762 9.26 -26.01 6.33
CA ALA A 762 10.62 -26.47 6.09
C ALA A 762 11.23 -27.23 7.30
N GLY A 763 10.51 -27.33 8.43
CA GLY A 763 10.99 -27.97 9.65
C GLY A 763 12.01 -27.13 10.44
N ILE A 764 12.09 -25.83 10.15
CA ILE A 764 12.98 -24.86 10.79
C ILE A 764 12.40 -24.49 12.15
N SER A 765 13.20 -24.65 13.21
CA SER A 765 12.81 -24.22 14.57
C SER A 765 12.75 -22.69 14.63
N LEU A 766 11.69 -22.14 15.20
CA LEU A 766 11.54 -20.69 15.32
C LEU A 766 11.01 -20.22 16.68
N ARG A 767 11.27 -18.95 17.00
CA ARG A 767 10.82 -18.28 18.21
C ARG A 767 10.48 -16.81 17.92
N ASN A 768 9.38 -16.33 18.47
CA ASN A 768 8.86 -14.98 18.24
C ASN A 768 8.95 -14.10 19.50
N TYR A 769 9.44 -12.88 19.29
CA TYR A 769 9.56 -11.82 20.27
C TYR A 769 9.04 -10.51 19.63
N GLY A 770 7.73 -10.29 19.68
CA GLY A 770 7.13 -8.99 19.34
C GLY A 770 6.60 -8.82 17.91
N PHE A 771 6.75 -9.78 16.99
CA PHE A 771 6.07 -9.71 15.69
C PHE A 771 4.62 -10.17 15.85
N PHE A 772 3.66 -9.48 15.18
CA PHE A 772 2.24 -9.85 15.14
C PHE A 772 1.68 -10.18 16.54
N LEU A 773 1.67 -9.16 17.42
CA LEU A 773 1.03 -9.19 18.74
C LEU A 773 -0.10 -8.14 18.78
N ASN A 774 -1.15 -8.38 19.57
CA ASN A 774 -2.33 -7.50 19.62
C ASN A 774 -1.99 -6.08 20.14
N LEU A 775 -1.98 -5.11 19.22
CA LEU A 775 -1.67 -3.70 19.48
C LEU A 775 -2.65 -3.02 20.44
N THR A 776 -3.87 -3.55 20.59
CA THR A 776 -4.97 -2.89 21.32
C THR A 776 -5.08 -3.29 22.80
N ASN A 777 -4.08 -4.03 23.31
CA ASN A 777 -4.14 -4.81 24.56
C ASN A 777 -4.66 -3.98 25.77
N PRO A 778 -5.92 -4.18 26.20
CA PRO A 778 -6.53 -3.40 27.27
C PRO A 778 -6.12 -3.88 28.68
N GLN A 779 -5.31 -4.95 28.79
CA GLN A 779 -4.86 -5.53 30.05
C GLN A 779 -3.53 -4.94 30.55
N LEU A 780 -2.82 -4.17 29.72
CA LEU A 780 -1.57 -3.53 30.13
C LEU A 780 -1.81 -2.50 31.26
N PRO A 781 -1.02 -2.50 32.36
CA PRO A 781 -1.20 -1.56 33.45
C PRO A 781 -1.19 -0.09 33.03
N ALA A 782 -2.07 0.69 33.65
CA ALA A 782 -2.14 2.13 33.43
C ALA A 782 -0.85 2.84 33.90
N PRO A 783 -0.44 3.94 33.24
CA PRO A 783 0.74 4.71 33.61
C PRO A 783 0.71 5.16 35.08
N GLY A 784 1.82 4.97 35.80
CA GLY A 784 1.94 5.32 37.23
C GLY A 784 1.25 4.36 38.20
N SER A 785 0.96 3.12 37.80
CA SER A 785 0.64 2.04 38.74
C SER A 785 1.84 1.69 39.64
N PRO A 786 1.63 0.99 40.78
CA PRO A 786 2.74 0.50 41.61
C PRO A 786 3.67 -0.50 40.87
N ASP A 787 3.22 -0.98 39.72
CA ASP A 787 3.67 -2.20 39.07
C ASP A 787 4.57 -1.91 37.85
N GLU A 788 5.17 -0.72 37.75
CA GLU A 788 6.12 -0.35 36.68
C GLU A 788 7.25 -1.38 36.53
N ALA A 789 7.72 -1.98 37.62
CA ALA A 789 8.75 -3.04 37.60
C ALA A 789 8.23 -4.39 37.08
N GLU A 790 6.91 -4.61 37.12
CA GLU A 790 6.24 -5.78 36.52
C GLU A 790 6.08 -5.57 35.01
N VAL A 791 5.69 -4.36 34.58
CA VAL A 791 5.66 -3.95 33.17
C VAL A 791 7.05 -4.03 32.52
N GLN A 792 8.10 -3.65 33.23
CA GLN A 792 9.47 -3.75 32.70
C GLN A 792 9.97 -5.19 32.54
N MET A 793 9.50 -6.12 33.39
CA MET A 793 10.07 -7.46 33.50
C MET A 793 9.01 -8.54 33.79
N PRO A 794 7.99 -8.71 32.93
CA PRO A 794 6.83 -9.57 33.17
C PRO A 794 7.19 -11.06 33.38
N TRP A 795 8.35 -11.51 32.89
CA TRP A 795 8.85 -12.87 33.15
C TRP A 795 9.20 -13.13 34.63
N LYS A 796 9.40 -12.09 35.45
CA LYS A 796 9.66 -12.22 36.89
C LYS A 796 8.38 -12.50 37.69
N THR A 797 7.29 -11.87 37.30
CA THR A 797 5.95 -12.00 37.89
C THR A 797 5.14 -13.13 37.25
N LYS A 798 5.52 -13.51 36.03
CA LYS A 798 4.82 -14.41 35.10
C LYS A 798 3.53 -13.81 34.54
N THR A 799 3.45 -12.49 34.47
CA THR A 799 2.36 -11.77 33.80
C THR A 799 2.43 -12.05 32.30
N VAL A 800 1.40 -12.66 31.72
CA VAL A 800 1.32 -12.80 30.26
C VAL A 800 1.00 -11.44 29.65
N VAL A 801 1.76 -11.05 28.64
CA VAL A 801 1.63 -9.75 27.93
C VAL A 801 1.63 -9.90 26.42
N ALA A 802 2.17 -11.01 25.89
CA ALA A 802 2.14 -11.32 24.47
C ALA A 802 0.85 -12.06 24.09
N HIS A 803 0.09 -11.46 23.16
CA HIS A 803 -1.13 -12.05 22.58
C HIS A 803 -0.95 -12.13 21.07
N PRO A 804 -0.48 -13.28 20.52
CA PRO A 804 -0.19 -13.41 19.10
C PRO A 804 -1.42 -13.25 18.23
N THR A 805 -1.31 -12.43 17.18
CA THR A 805 -2.39 -12.21 16.19
C THR A 805 -2.41 -13.22 15.06
N LYS A 806 -1.53 -14.23 15.12
CA LYS A 806 -1.43 -15.33 14.15
C LYS A 806 -1.35 -16.68 14.84
N ALA A 807 -2.23 -17.60 14.47
CA ALA A 807 -2.32 -18.94 15.06
C ALA A 807 -1.01 -19.75 14.94
N SER A 808 -0.25 -19.53 13.86
CA SER A 808 1.05 -20.16 13.63
C SER A 808 2.23 -19.56 14.42
N LEU A 809 1.99 -18.49 15.18
CA LEU A 809 2.93 -17.91 16.15
C LEU A 809 2.60 -18.28 17.62
N GLY A 810 1.44 -18.89 17.89
CA GLY A 810 0.93 -19.12 19.25
C GLY A 810 1.82 -20.01 20.14
N ASP A 811 2.34 -21.10 19.59
CA ASP A 811 3.21 -22.06 20.31
C ASP A 811 4.69 -21.63 20.38
N VAL A 812 5.06 -20.59 19.64
CA VAL A 812 6.46 -20.14 19.43
C VAL A 812 6.74 -18.73 19.93
N THR A 813 5.74 -17.97 20.38
CA THR A 813 5.92 -16.65 21.00
C THR A 813 6.33 -16.75 22.47
N ASP A 814 7.19 -15.84 22.95
CA ASP A 814 7.43 -15.66 24.39
C ASP A 814 6.23 -14.94 25.04
N PRO A 815 5.46 -15.58 25.94
CA PRO A 815 4.31 -14.95 26.61
C PRO A 815 4.68 -13.71 27.44
N TYR A 816 5.98 -13.54 27.75
CA TYR A 816 6.53 -12.46 28.56
C TYR A 816 7.25 -11.37 27.74
N PHE A 817 7.04 -11.32 26.42
CA PHE A 817 7.60 -10.28 25.56
C PHE A 817 6.53 -9.25 25.16
N HIS A 818 6.85 -7.95 25.24
CA HIS A 818 5.88 -6.90 24.91
C HIS A 818 5.73 -6.71 23.40
N GLY A 819 4.53 -6.32 22.96
CA GLY A 819 4.31 -5.72 21.64
C GLY A 819 4.75 -4.26 21.61
N PHE A 820 4.18 -3.48 20.70
CA PHE A 820 4.40 -2.04 20.63
C PHE A 820 3.89 -1.33 21.90
N ASP A 821 4.79 -0.71 22.65
CA ASP A 821 4.48 0.15 23.78
C ASP A 821 5.65 1.13 24.00
N GLN A 822 5.50 2.38 23.54
CA GLN A 822 6.56 3.42 23.64
C GLN A 822 6.82 3.89 25.09
N ARG A 823 6.23 3.24 26.11
CA ARG A 823 6.65 3.37 27.51
C ARG A 823 7.77 2.38 27.88
N GLN A 824 7.92 1.30 27.12
CA GLN A 824 8.70 0.12 27.48
C GLN A 824 10.02 0.05 26.71
N SER A 825 11.11 0.24 27.46
CA SER A 825 12.47 0.34 26.94
C SER A 825 12.94 -0.90 26.17
N ASP A 826 13.53 -0.68 24.98
CA ASP A 826 14.16 -1.69 24.13
C ASP A 826 15.28 -2.44 24.86
N PHE A 827 15.97 -1.80 25.80
CA PHE A 827 16.91 -2.48 26.69
C PHE A 827 16.25 -3.59 27.53
N PHE A 828 15.00 -3.43 27.96
CA PHE A 828 14.25 -4.47 28.67
C PHE A 828 13.65 -5.52 27.73
N LEU A 829 13.26 -5.14 26.50
CA LEU A 829 12.95 -6.11 25.44
C LEU A 829 14.15 -7.02 25.17
N TYR A 830 15.35 -6.45 24.99
CA TYR A 830 16.60 -7.20 24.92
C TYR A 830 16.82 -8.10 26.15
N GLN A 831 16.48 -7.67 27.38
CA GLN A 831 16.59 -8.55 28.56
C GLN A 831 15.60 -9.73 28.52
N GLY A 832 14.36 -9.51 28.06
CA GLY A 832 13.36 -10.56 27.87
C GLY A 832 13.81 -11.61 26.85
N TRP A 833 14.38 -11.18 25.72
CA TRP A 833 15.01 -12.05 24.73
C TRP A 833 16.26 -12.76 25.28
N ALA A 834 17.18 -12.02 25.91
CA ALA A 834 18.47 -12.54 26.38
C ALA A 834 18.32 -13.60 27.47
N ARG A 835 17.24 -13.54 28.27
CA ARG A 835 16.81 -14.58 29.23
C ARG A 835 16.73 -15.96 28.57
N GLU A 836 16.01 -16.06 27.46
CA GLU A 836 15.86 -17.33 26.73
C GLU A 836 17.08 -17.65 25.88
N PHE A 837 17.77 -16.65 25.32
CA PHE A 837 19.05 -16.88 24.65
C PHE A 837 20.07 -17.56 25.60
N ASP A 838 20.15 -17.15 26.86
CA ASP A 838 21.00 -17.80 27.86
C ASP A 838 20.56 -19.25 28.15
N GLU A 839 19.28 -19.58 28.01
CA GLU A 839 18.79 -20.96 28.11
C GLU A 839 19.19 -21.76 26.87
N PHE A 840 18.92 -21.25 25.67
CA PHE A 840 19.30 -21.86 24.40
C PHE A 840 20.81 -22.08 24.25
N GLU A 841 21.67 -21.17 24.74
CA GLU A 841 23.12 -21.37 24.78
C GLU A 841 23.53 -22.52 25.69
N ARG A 842 22.93 -22.61 26.89
CA ARG A 842 23.18 -23.69 27.86
C ARG A 842 22.79 -25.06 27.33
N SER A 843 21.62 -25.20 26.68
CA SER A 843 21.17 -26.49 26.12
C SER A 843 21.64 -26.76 24.68
N GLY A 844 22.21 -25.79 23.97
CA GLY A 844 22.77 -26.00 22.63
C GLY A 844 21.71 -26.10 21.51
N ASN A 845 20.58 -25.41 21.68
CA ASN A 845 19.38 -25.54 20.86
C ASN A 845 18.73 -24.18 20.50
N LEU A 846 19.53 -23.19 20.11
CA LEU A 846 19.00 -21.91 19.60
C LEU A 846 18.03 -22.14 18.42
N PRO A 847 16.90 -21.41 18.32
CA PRO A 847 16.04 -21.45 17.15
C PRO A 847 16.80 -21.10 15.87
N ALA A 848 16.48 -21.78 14.77
CA ALA A 848 17.07 -21.48 13.47
C ALA A 848 16.54 -20.16 12.89
N LEU A 849 15.31 -19.76 13.23
CA LEU A 849 14.77 -18.43 12.97
C LEU A 849 14.31 -17.75 14.27
N THR A 850 14.80 -16.55 14.55
CA THR A 850 14.33 -15.69 15.64
C THR A 850 13.74 -14.41 15.06
N LEU A 851 12.52 -14.07 15.44
CA LEU A 851 11.86 -12.80 15.10
C LEU A 851 11.92 -11.89 16.35
N LEU A 852 12.40 -10.66 16.21
CA LEU A 852 12.61 -9.73 17.34
C LEU A 852 12.23 -8.29 16.98
N ARG A 853 11.17 -7.73 17.57
CA ARG A 853 10.81 -6.31 17.42
C ARG A 853 11.55 -5.46 18.46
N LEU A 854 12.07 -4.31 18.03
CA LEU A 854 12.68 -3.28 18.89
C LEU A 854 12.17 -1.90 18.43
N PRO A 855 11.00 -1.43 18.89
CA PRO A 855 10.31 -0.31 18.27
C PRO A 855 10.59 1.06 18.90
N HIS A 856 11.50 1.18 19.87
CA HIS A 856 11.69 2.44 20.60
C HIS A 856 12.31 3.57 19.76
N ASP A 857 12.71 3.31 18.51
CA ASP A 857 13.06 4.38 17.58
C ASP A 857 11.89 5.01 16.82
N HIS A 858 10.66 4.49 16.94
CA HIS A 858 9.42 5.21 16.56
C HIS A 858 9.28 6.53 17.34
N PHE A 859 9.70 6.51 18.62
CA PHE A 859 9.50 7.52 19.67
C PHE A 859 8.05 7.60 20.17
N GLY A 860 7.87 8.13 21.38
CA GLY A 860 6.54 8.39 21.93
C GLY A 860 6.49 8.54 23.45
N SER A 861 5.26 8.63 23.98
CA SER A 861 4.97 8.57 25.43
C SER A 861 5.85 9.42 26.36
N PHE A 862 6.33 10.60 25.95
CA PHE A 862 7.28 11.43 26.70
C PHE A 862 6.84 11.75 28.15
N ALA A 863 5.54 11.95 28.41
CA ALA A 863 5.02 12.13 29.76
C ALA A 863 5.00 10.85 30.64
N GLN A 864 5.23 9.66 30.06
CA GLN A 864 4.98 8.34 30.66
C GLN A 864 6.14 7.33 30.50
N GLY A 865 7.17 7.66 29.71
CA GLY A 865 8.28 6.75 29.38
C GLY A 865 9.08 6.26 30.60
N LEU A 866 9.19 4.94 30.74
CA LEU A 866 9.73 4.32 31.94
C LEU A 866 11.26 4.49 32.03
N CYS A 867 11.79 4.39 33.26
CA CYS A 867 13.19 4.68 33.59
C CYS A 867 13.72 6.08 33.19
N GLY A 868 12.90 6.98 32.64
CA GLY A 868 13.40 8.23 32.04
C GLY A 868 13.99 8.04 30.63
N ILE A 869 13.58 6.97 29.94
CA ILE A 869 13.61 6.90 28.48
C ILE A 869 12.34 7.58 28.00
N ASN A 870 12.41 8.91 27.92
CA ASN A 870 11.26 9.77 27.64
C ASN A 870 11.66 11.12 27.03
N THR A 871 12.68 11.06 26.17
CA THR A 871 13.16 12.14 25.29
C THR A 871 13.64 11.48 24.00
N VAL A 872 13.47 12.15 22.86
CA VAL A 872 13.90 11.65 21.54
C VAL A 872 15.36 11.18 21.55
N GLU A 873 16.27 11.90 22.22
CA GLU A 873 17.67 11.50 22.35
C GLU A 873 17.87 10.20 23.15
N ALA A 874 17.05 9.94 24.16
CA ALA A 874 17.12 8.72 24.97
C ALA A 874 16.48 7.52 24.25
N GLU A 875 15.36 7.73 23.57
CA GLU A 875 14.61 6.67 22.86
C GLU A 875 15.42 6.11 21.67
N ILE A 876 15.98 6.97 20.79
CA ILE A 876 16.86 6.50 19.70
C ILE A 876 18.13 5.81 20.21
N ALA A 877 18.65 6.25 21.36
CA ALA A 877 19.85 5.70 21.97
C ALA A 877 19.58 4.35 22.67
N ASP A 878 18.38 4.14 23.19
CA ASP A 878 17.94 2.90 23.80
C ASP A 878 17.81 1.80 22.73
N ASN A 879 17.16 2.12 21.61
CA ASN A 879 17.09 1.28 20.41
C ASN A 879 18.48 0.91 19.88
N ASP A 880 19.35 1.90 19.65
CA ASP A 880 20.74 1.69 19.24
C ASP A 880 21.50 0.77 20.20
N TYR A 881 21.34 0.96 21.51
CA TYR A 881 22.01 0.17 22.51
C TYR A 881 21.47 -1.27 22.58
N ALA A 882 20.15 -1.47 22.46
CA ALA A 882 19.54 -2.80 22.43
C ALA A 882 19.95 -3.61 21.19
N VAL A 883 19.93 -3.00 20.00
CA VAL A 883 20.45 -3.59 18.76
C VAL A 883 21.94 -3.95 18.92
N GLY A 884 22.74 -3.04 19.51
CA GLY A 884 24.14 -3.29 19.84
C GLY A 884 24.35 -4.43 20.84
N LEU A 885 23.45 -4.60 21.81
CA LEU A 885 23.48 -5.65 22.83
C LEU A 885 23.13 -7.02 22.25
N VAL A 886 22.17 -7.13 21.32
CA VAL A 886 21.92 -8.40 20.59
C VAL A 886 23.17 -8.81 19.81
N ALA A 887 23.79 -7.87 19.07
CA ALA A 887 25.02 -8.13 18.33
C ALA A 887 26.20 -8.52 19.26
N GLU A 888 26.33 -7.88 20.43
CA GLU A 888 27.29 -8.29 21.46
C GLU A 888 27.03 -9.71 21.94
N LYS A 889 25.81 -10.02 22.38
CA LYS A 889 25.40 -11.31 22.95
C LYS A 889 25.75 -12.46 22.01
N VAL A 890 25.32 -12.37 20.75
CA VAL A 890 25.61 -13.37 19.71
C VAL A 890 27.12 -13.52 19.50
N SER A 891 27.87 -12.42 19.38
CA SER A 891 29.31 -12.45 19.11
C SER A 891 30.16 -13.07 20.24
N ARG A 892 29.64 -13.08 21.47
CA ARG A 892 30.27 -13.68 22.64
C ARG A 892 29.80 -15.12 22.91
N SER A 893 28.74 -15.56 22.24
CA SER A 893 28.14 -16.88 22.40
C SER A 893 28.86 -17.96 21.59
N ARG A 894 28.54 -19.22 21.90
CA ARG A 894 28.88 -20.40 21.10
C ARG A 894 28.35 -20.39 19.66
N TYR A 895 27.38 -19.52 19.35
CA TYR A 895 26.73 -19.42 18.03
C TYR A 895 27.29 -18.29 17.16
N LYS A 896 28.37 -17.62 17.59
CA LYS A 896 28.95 -16.48 16.85
C LYS A 896 29.35 -16.83 15.40
N ASP A 897 29.68 -18.10 15.14
CA ASP A 897 30.26 -18.56 13.87
C ASP A 897 29.21 -19.11 12.89
N ASP A 898 27.98 -19.39 13.33
CA ASP A 898 26.87 -19.91 12.53
C ASP A 898 25.55 -19.11 12.64
N THR A 899 25.55 -17.96 13.34
CA THR A 899 24.44 -16.99 13.37
C THR A 899 24.68 -15.80 12.43
N ILE A 900 23.64 -15.40 11.71
CA ILE A 900 23.55 -14.10 11.00
C ILE A 900 22.39 -13.29 11.60
N ILE A 901 22.61 -11.99 11.83
CA ILE A 901 21.61 -11.02 12.29
C ILE A 901 21.29 -10.10 11.10
N PHE A 902 20.00 -9.93 10.82
CA PHE A 902 19.44 -9.00 9.84
C PHE A 902 18.64 -7.93 10.58
N ILE A 903 18.85 -6.66 10.26
CA ILE A 903 18.19 -5.51 10.89
C ILE A 903 17.72 -4.56 9.79
N THR A 904 16.45 -4.19 9.81
CA THR A 904 15.84 -3.18 8.93
C THR A 904 14.64 -2.57 9.63
N GLU A 905 14.20 -1.42 9.13
CA GLU A 905 12.87 -0.90 9.38
C GLU A 905 11.82 -1.65 8.52
N ASP A 906 10.55 -1.62 8.93
CA ASP A 906 9.40 -2.10 8.13
C ASP A 906 9.08 -1.17 6.94
N ASP A 907 9.14 0.15 7.18
CA ASP A 907 9.00 1.23 6.22
C ASP A 907 10.10 2.31 6.38
N ALA A 908 9.91 3.48 5.77
CA ALA A 908 10.70 4.66 6.09
C ALA A 908 9.83 5.93 6.31
N GLN A 909 8.52 5.73 6.35
CA GLN A 909 7.43 6.71 6.40
C GLN A 909 7.77 7.96 5.55
N ASP A 910 8.11 9.09 6.18
CA ASP A 910 8.70 10.26 5.52
C ASP A 910 9.93 10.81 6.23
N GLY A 911 10.90 9.94 6.53
CA GLY A 911 12.23 10.39 6.91
C GLY A 911 12.89 11.24 5.79
N PRO A 912 13.61 12.32 6.12
CA PRO A 912 14.27 13.19 5.13
C PRO A 912 15.50 12.55 4.49
N ASP A 913 15.36 12.01 3.27
CA ASP A 913 16.46 11.38 2.50
C ASP A 913 16.75 12.07 1.14
N HIS A 914 18.02 12.10 0.72
CA HIS A 914 18.47 12.78 -0.52
C HIS A 914 18.33 11.98 -1.81
N VAL A 915 18.02 10.69 -1.73
CA VAL A 915 17.85 9.79 -2.87
C VAL A 915 16.38 9.45 -3.08
N ASP A 916 15.67 8.99 -2.04
CA ASP A 916 14.26 8.60 -2.10
C ASP A 916 13.64 8.53 -0.69
N ALA A 917 12.39 8.94 -0.53
CA ALA A 917 11.68 8.85 0.75
C ALA A 917 11.67 7.42 1.34
N GLN A 918 11.60 6.38 0.50
CA GLN A 918 11.60 4.97 0.95
C GLN A 918 13.01 4.38 1.18
N ARG A 919 14.09 5.19 1.13
CA ARG A 919 15.47 4.69 1.34
C ARG A 919 15.78 4.57 2.84
N THR A 920 15.73 3.36 3.36
CA THR A 920 15.80 3.05 4.80
C THR A 920 17.18 2.57 5.26
N ILE A 921 17.42 2.46 6.57
CA ILE A 921 18.62 1.81 7.12
C ILE A 921 18.48 0.28 7.09
N ALA A 922 19.59 -0.41 6.81
CA ALA A 922 19.67 -1.86 6.92
C ALA A 922 21.08 -2.31 7.32
N PHE A 923 21.16 -3.35 8.15
CA PHE A 923 22.42 -3.90 8.65
C PHE A 923 22.38 -5.44 8.61
N VAL A 924 23.53 -6.04 8.32
CA VAL A 924 23.73 -7.48 8.41
C VAL A 924 24.99 -7.74 9.23
N ALA A 925 24.95 -8.67 10.18
CA ALA A 925 26.06 -8.99 11.08
C ALA A 925 26.19 -10.50 11.30
N GLY A 926 27.42 -11.01 11.41
CA GLY A 926 27.71 -12.44 11.57
C GLY A 926 29.05 -12.84 10.93
N ALA A 927 29.54 -14.05 11.19
CA ALA A 927 30.90 -14.45 10.81
C ALA A 927 31.18 -14.35 9.29
N TYR A 928 30.23 -14.81 8.46
CA TYR A 928 30.31 -14.79 7.00
C TYR A 928 30.01 -13.43 6.35
N VAL A 929 29.62 -12.42 7.13
CA VAL A 929 29.34 -11.09 6.58
C VAL A 929 30.65 -10.36 6.27
N ARG A 930 30.69 -9.72 5.10
CA ARG A 930 31.83 -8.98 4.55
C ARG A 930 32.17 -7.76 5.41
N ARG A 931 33.47 -7.48 5.57
CA ARG A 931 33.98 -6.48 6.53
C ARG A 931 34.42 -5.19 5.86
N GLY A 932 34.04 -4.05 6.44
CA GLY A 932 34.41 -2.71 5.99
C GLY A 932 33.82 -2.24 4.66
N ALA A 933 33.18 -3.11 3.88
CA ALA A 933 32.72 -2.82 2.53
C ALA A 933 31.57 -1.79 2.45
N VAL A 934 31.35 -1.26 1.24
CA VAL A 934 30.14 -0.55 0.85
C VAL A 934 29.46 -1.37 -0.23
N VAL A 935 28.17 -1.66 -0.05
CA VAL A 935 27.31 -2.34 -1.00
C VAL A 935 26.35 -1.30 -1.58
N ALA A 936 26.59 -0.96 -2.85
CA ALA A 936 25.81 0.05 -3.59
C ALA A 936 24.79 -0.56 -4.55
N THR A 937 24.70 -1.89 -4.59
CA THR A 937 23.64 -2.66 -5.26
C THR A 937 22.28 -2.21 -4.72
N ARG A 938 21.28 -2.00 -5.59
CA ARG A 938 19.92 -1.66 -5.14
C ARG A 938 19.33 -2.91 -4.50
N TYR A 939 18.98 -2.82 -3.23
CA TYR A 939 18.31 -3.88 -2.50
C TYR A 939 17.06 -3.35 -1.80
N THR A 940 16.18 -4.27 -1.42
CA THR A 940 14.86 -3.96 -0.83
C THR A 940 14.51 -4.98 0.26
N THR A 941 13.45 -4.74 1.04
CA THR A 941 12.93 -5.70 2.04
C THR A 941 12.75 -7.12 1.46
N VAL A 942 12.23 -7.22 0.24
CA VAL A 942 12.09 -8.49 -0.51
C VAL A 942 13.43 -9.22 -0.70
N HIS A 943 14.52 -8.50 -0.99
CA HIS A 943 15.86 -9.10 -1.12
C HIS A 943 16.42 -9.56 0.23
N PHE A 944 16.01 -8.92 1.33
CA PHE A 944 16.36 -9.29 2.70
C PHE A 944 15.73 -10.64 3.07
N LEU A 945 14.40 -10.78 2.88
CA LEU A 945 13.67 -12.04 3.02
C LEU A 945 14.30 -13.14 2.16
N ARG A 946 14.49 -12.87 0.86
CA ARG A 946 15.09 -13.80 -0.10
C ARG A 946 16.49 -14.30 0.29
N THR A 947 17.22 -13.51 1.05
CA THR A 947 18.54 -13.88 1.59
C THR A 947 18.42 -14.77 2.82
N MET A 948 17.50 -14.46 3.74
CA MET A 948 17.24 -15.28 4.93
C MET A 948 16.70 -16.66 4.56
N GLU A 949 15.83 -16.74 3.55
CA GLU A 949 15.32 -18.00 2.98
C GLU A 949 16.46 -18.92 2.53
N GLU A 950 17.33 -18.44 1.64
CA GLU A 950 18.42 -19.24 1.08
C GLU A 950 19.44 -19.66 2.15
N LEU A 951 19.65 -18.85 3.20
CA LEU A 951 20.50 -19.22 4.33
C LEU A 951 19.89 -20.35 5.17
N LEU A 952 18.58 -20.34 5.42
CA LEU A 952 17.90 -21.36 6.22
C LEU A 952 17.43 -22.58 5.42
N GLY A 953 17.36 -22.49 4.09
CA GLY A 953 16.77 -23.52 3.24
C GLY A 953 15.23 -23.48 3.21
N ILE A 954 14.66 -22.32 3.54
CA ILE A 954 13.24 -22.03 3.32
C ILE A 954 13.06 -21.74 1.82
N GLU A 955 11.91 -22.10 1.26
CA GLU A 955 11.57 -21.77 -0.12
C GLU A 955 10.74 -20.48 -0.22
N PRO A 956 10.80 -19.76 -1.36
CA PRO A 956 10.13 -18.48 -1.57
C PRO A 956 8.68 -18.38 -1.09
N LEU A 957 8.35 -17.19 -0.59
CA LEU A 957 7.05 -16.77 -0.08
C LEU A 957 6.11 -16.33 -1.22
N SER A 958 6.64 -15.72 -2.27
CA SER A 958 5.87 -15.09 -3.34
C SER A 958 6.59 -15.06 -4.69
N LEU A 959 5.97 -14.43 -5.69
CA LEU A 959 6.59 -14.13 -6.99
C LEU A 959 7.68 -13.06 -6.92
N PHE A 960 7.73 -12.24 -5.87
CA PHE A 960 8.67 -11.11 -5.75
C PHE A 960 10.05 -11.62 -5.32
N ASP A 961 10.12 -12.28 -4.18
CA ASP A 961 11.33 -12.92 -3.64
C ASP A 961 11.81 -14.08 -4.52
N ALA A 962 10.90 -14.91 -5.07
CA ALA A 962 11.27 -15.95 -6.02
C ALA A 962 11.96 -15.44 -7.31
N ALA A 963 11.77 -14.17 -7.66
CA ALA A 963 12.31 -13.57 -8.88
C ALA A 963 13.59 -12.74 -8.68
N VAL A 964 13.89 -12.31 -7.45
CA VAL A 964 15.12 -11.57 -7.16
C VAL A 964 16.27 -12.49 -6.71
N GLU A 965 17.50 -12.03 -6.95
CA GLU A 965 18.69 -12.71 -6.43
C GLU A 965 18.90 -12.36 -4.95
N PRO A 966 19.35 -13.31 -4.11
CA PRO A 966 19.75 -13.01 -2.73
C PRO A 966 20.95 -12.04 -2.69
N MET A 967 21.17 -11.41 -1.53
CA MET A 967 22.16 -10.34 -1.33
C MET A 967 23.61 -10.86 -1.24
N THR A 968 24.07 -11.56 -2.28
CA THR A 968 25.30 -12.36 -2.24
C THR A 968 26.58 -11.54 -2.12
N ASP A 969 26.59 -10.25 -2.45
CA ASP A 969 27.75 -9.36 -2.32
C ASP A 969 28.00 -8.88 -0.87
N VAL A 970 27.04 -9.11 0.03
CA VAL A 970 27.13 -8.87 1.49
C VAL A 970 27.99 -9.91 2.19
N PHE A 971 28.17 -11.09 1.61
CA PHE A 971 28.83 -12.24 2.26
C PHE A 971 30.21 -12.55 1.67
N GLU A 972 31.04 -13.24 2.45
CA GLU A 972 32.25 -13.95 2.01
C GLU A 972 32.08 -15.46 2.26
N THR A 973 32.77 -16.32 1.51
CA THR A 973 32.61 -17.79 1.61
C THR A 973 33.37 -18.45 2.76
N SER A 974 34.16 -17.66 3.50
CA SER A 974 34.94 -18.09 4.67
C SER A 974 34.54 -17.25 5.88
N PRO A 975 34.43 -17.83 7.08
CA PRO A 975 34.08 -17.06 8.28
C PRO A 975 35.23 -16.11 8.64
N SER A 976 34.87 -14.87 8.99
CA SER A 976 35.77 -13.93 9.66
C SER A 976 35.48 -13.95 11.15
N ASP A 977 36.51 -14.15 11.98
CA ASP A 977 36.38 -13.97 13.43
C ASP A 977 35.89 -12.55 13.75
N TRP A 978 35.00 -12.45 14.73
CA TRP A 978 34.41 -11.18 15.11
C TRP A 978 33.97 -11.15 16.56
N ALA A 979 34.15 -9.97 17.15
CA ALA A 979 33.50 -9.58 18.39
C ALA A 979 32.75 -8.26 18.13
N PHE A 980 31.55 -8.15 18.68
CA PHE A 980 30.89 -6.87 18.86
C PHE A 980 30.98 -6.50 20.34
N ALA A 981 31.08 -5.20 20.62
CA ALA A 981 31.01 -4.70 21.98
C ALA A 981 30.04 -3.52 21.98
N ALA A 982 28.94 -3.67 22.71
CA ALA A 982 27.87 -2.70 22.77
C ALA A 982 28.38 -1.43 23.46
N ARG A 983 28.27 -0.28 22.78
CA ARG A 983 28.61 1.01 23.37
C ARG A 983 27.36 1.60 23.99
N VAL A 984 27.40 1.88 25.29
CA VAL A 984 26.38 2.72 25.94
C VAL A 984 26.46 4.13 25.33
N PRO A 985 25.42 4.64 24.65
CA PRO A 985 25.39 6.04 24.25
C PRO A 985 25.32 6.90 25.51
N GLU A 986 26.11 7.97 25.58
CA GLU A 986 26.33 8.67 26.85
C GLU A 986 25.08 9.39 27.38
N VAL A 987 24.10 9.68 26.52
CA VAL A 987 22.77 10.19 26.92
C VAL A 987 22.02 9.21 27.83
N LEU A 988 22.13 7.89 27.61
CA LEU A 988 21.47 6.91 28.47
C LEU A 988 21.97 6.99 29.93
N ARG A 989 23.13 7.59 30.18
CA ARG A 989 23.68 7.77 31.54
C ARG A 989 22.98 8.86 32.36
N THR A 990 22.02 9.61 31.80
CA THR A 990 21.10 10.46 32.58
C THR A 990 19.81 9.74 32.99
N THR A 991 19.64 8.48 32.57
CA THR A 991 18.42 7.67 32.80
C THR A 991 18.55 6.79 34.04
N ARG A 992 17.51 6.03 34.37
CA ARG A 992 17.48 5.01 35.44
C ARG A 992 17.78 3.59 34.93
N LEU A 993 18.23 3.41 33.68
CA LEU A 993 18.59 2.08 33.16
C LEU A 993 19.80 1.49 33.93
N PRO A 994 19.83 0.16 34.17
CA PRO A 994 20.93 -0.51 34.88
C PRO A 994 22.14 -0.73 33.95
N LEU A 995 22.80 0.36 33.59
CA LEU A 995 23.90 0.41 32.64
C LEU A 995 25.27 0.02 33.26
N PRO A 996 26.19 -0.60 32.49
CA PRO A 996 27.54 -0.86 32.96
C PRO A 996 28.32 0.45 33.20
N PRO A 997 29.29 0.47 34.15
CA PRO A 997 30.16 1.63 34.36
C PRO A 997 30.98 1.94 33.10
N ARG A 998 31.39 3.21 32.91
CA ARG A 998 32.31 3.60 31.82
C ARG A 998 33.62 2.81 31.94
N ALA A 999 34.12 2.22 30.85
CA ALA A 999 35.42 1.56 30.89
C ALA A 999 36.58 2.57 30.96
N ALA A 1000 37.75 2.12 31.42
CA ALA A 1000 38.92 2.97 31.57
C ALA A 1000 39.40 3.50 30.21
N GLY A 1001 39.27 4.82 29.99
CA GLY A 1001 39.63 5.49 28.74
C GLY A 1001 38.47 5.82 27.81
N GLU A 1002 37.23 5.38 28.11
CA GLU A 1002 36.03 5.68 27.31
C GLU A 1002 35.36 7.02 27.67
N ALA A 1003 36.07 7.93 28.35
CA ALA A 1003 35.55 9.26 28.63
C ALA A 1003 35.33 10.04 27.30
N PRO A 1004 34.16 10.67 27.09
CA PRO A 1004 33.84 11.33 25.83
C PRO A 1004 34.79 12.50 25.54
N LYS A 1005 35.34 12.53 24.32
CA LYS A 1005 36.35 13.53 23.89
C LYS A 1005 35.82 14.97 23.84
N SER A 1006 34.50 15.14 23.73
CA SER A 1006 33.79 16.38 24.07
C SER A 1006 32.38 16.03 24.52
N ALA A 1007 31.81 16.79 25.45
CA ALA A 1007 30.45 16.56 25.95
C ALA A 1007 29.38 16.76 24.85
N ALA A 1008 29.50 17.83 24.07
CA ALA A 1008 28.53 18.20 23.03
C ALA A 1008 28.49 17.23 21.85
N SER A 1009 29.63 16.65 21.44
CA SER A 1009 29.67 15.64 20.37
C SER A 1009 29.23 14.24 20.83
N ALA A 1010 29.13 14.01 22.14
CA ALA A 1010 28.78 12.73 22.74
C ALA A 1010 27.39 12.70 23.38
N TYR A 1011 26.63 13.81 23.32
CA TYR A 1011 25.30 13.93 23.91
C TYR A 1011 25.25 13.44 25.37
N THR A 1012 26.14 13.94 26.23
CA THR A 1012 26.23 13.49 27.65
C THR A 1012 25.03 13.85 28.53
N ALA A 1013 24.03 14.52 27.95
CA ALA A 1013 22.69 14.78 28.43
C ALA A 1013 21.81 15.06 27.19
N PRO A 1014 20.48 14.87 27.25
CA PRO A 1014 19.59 15.35 26.20
C PRO A 1014 19.61 16.89 26.14
N ARG A 1015 19.29 17.47 24.99
CA ARG A 1015 19.24 18.93 24.77
C ARG A 1015 18.00 19.55 25.39
N HIS A 1016 16.95 18.75 25.52
CA HIS A 1016 15.64 19.12 26.02
C HIS A 1016 15.13 18.06 27.00
N ASP A 1017 14.19 18.45 27.86
CA ASP A 1017 13.52 17.52 28.77
C ASP A 1017 12.23 16.95 28.15
N ALA A 1018 11.63 16.01 28.88
CA ALA A 1018 10.36 15.40 28.48
C ALA A 1018 9.20 16.40 28.38
N ALA A 1019 9.23 17.50 29.15
CA ALA A 1019 8.18 18.52 29.12
C ALA A 1019 8.24 19.36 27.83
N TYR A 1020 9.45 19.66 27.34
CA TYR A 1020 9.65 20.24 26.01
C TYR A 1020 9.17 19.29 24.91
N TRP A 1021 9.53 18.01 24.95
CA TRP A 1021 9.12 17.05 23.91
C TRP A 1021 7.60 16.83 23.90
N GLU A 1022 6.97 16.69 25.08
CA GLU A 1022 5.52 16.69 25.27
C GLU A 1022 4.84 17.98 24.75
N GLU A 1023 5.44 19.17 24.96
CA GLU A 1023 4.89 20.42 24.41
C GLU A 1023 5.05 20.52 22.89
N LYS A 1024 6.18 20.08 22.34
CA LYS A 1024 6.49 20.12 20.90
C LYS A 1024 5.67 19.12 20.08
N MET A 1025 5.46 17.92 20.63
CA MET A 1025 4.72 16.84 19.99
C MET A 1025 3.22 16.86 20.34
N ARG A 1026 2.75 17.87 21.08
CA ARG A 1026 1.37 18.01 21.57
C ARG A 1026 0.33 17.93 20.46
N GLY A 1027 -0.45 16.84 20.46
CA GLY A 1027 -1.54 16.61 19.50
C GLY A 1027 -1.16 15.72 18.31
N LEU A 1028 0.04 15.12 18.33
CA LEU A 1028 0.34 13.87 17.62
C LEU A 1028 -0.16 12.68 18.47
N ASP A 1029 -0.48 11.55 17.83
CA ASP A 1029 -0.84 10.30 18.52
C ASP A 1029 0.32 9.29 18.41
N PHE A 1030 0.73 8.76 19.56
CA PHE A 1030 1.79 7.74 19.69
C PHE A 1030 1.27 6.47 20.39
N HIS A 1031 -0.03 6.37 20.65
CA HIS A 1031 -0.64 5.21 21.30
C HIS A 1031 -0.93 4.06 20.33
N VAL A 1032 -1.03 4.38 19.05
CA VAL A 1032 -1.08 3.45 17.93
C VAL A 1032 0.07 3.83 17.00
N GLU A 1033 0.65 2.83 16.37
CA GLU A 1033 1.65 2.97 15.30
C GLU A 1033 1.15 3.91 14.21
N ASP A 1034 2.06 4.65 13.59
CA ASP A 1034 1.85 5.30 12.30
C ASP A 1034 0.77 6.43 12.23
N LYS A 1035 0.15 6.81 13.36
CA LYS A 1035 -0.87 7.88 13.45
C LYS A 1035 -0.29 9.31 13.62
N LEU A 1036 0.90 9.57 13.06
CA LEU A 1036 1.63 10.84 13.19
C LEU A 1036 1.43 11.80 12.01
N ASP A 1037 1.37 13.12 12.27
CA ASP A 1037 1.68 14.15 11.27
C ASP A 1037 3.21 14.15 11.04
N THR A 1038 3.67 13.24 10.18
CA THR A 1038 5.11 13.00 9.91
C THR A 1038 5.88 14.26 9.48
N PRO A 1039 5.30 15.19 8.66
CA PRO A 1039 5.92 16.49 8.39
C PRO A 1039 6.12 17.37 9.63
N LEU A 1040 5.14 17.44 10.55
CA LEU A 1040 5.26 18.19 11.81
C LEU A 1040 6.24 17.51 12.79
N PHE A 1041 6.17 16.19 12.89
CA PHE A 1041 7.06 15.36 13.70
C PHE A 1041 8.53 15.56 13.30
N ASN A 1042 8.87 15.38 12.02
CA ASN A 1042 10.23 15.63 11.51
C ASN A 1042 10.75 17.05 11.79
N ARG A 1043 9.85 18.06 11.83
CA ARG A 1043 10.20 19.44 12.16
C ARG A 1043 10.55 19.61 13.63
N ALA A 1044 9.75 19.03 14.53
CA ALA A 1044 10.03 19.03 15.96
C ALA A 1044 11.34 18.30 16.28
N LEU A 1045 11.58 17.14 15.66
CA LEU A 1045 12.85 16.40 15.76
C LEU A 1045 14.04 17.29 15.36
N TRP A 1046 13.97 17.96 14.22
CA TRP A 1046 15.05 18.84 13.76
C TRP A 1046 15.27 20.05 14.69
N GLU A 1047 14.21 20.74 15.11
CA GLU A 1047 14.34 21.92 15.97
C GLU A 1047 14.99 21.58 17.32
N GLY A 1048 14.60 20.47 17.95
CA GLY A 1048 15.19 20.03 19.22
C GLY A 1048 16.60 19.44 19.08
N LEU A 1049 16.84 18.57 18.10
CA LEU A 1049 18.12 17.86 17.96
C LEU A 1049 19.23 18.72 17.33
N LYS A 1050 18.88 19.66 16.45
CA LYS A 1050 19.86 20.52 15.76
C LYS A 1050 19.92 21.92 16.36
N GLY A 1051 18.81 22.38 16.94
CA GLY A 1051 18.63 23.71 17.51
C GLY A 1051 17.88 24.64 16.56
N SER A 1052 17.09 25.55 17.15
CA SER A 1052 16.26 26.55 16.45
C SER A 1052 16.98 27.25 15.29
N ASP A 1053 18.21 27.68 15.53
CA ASP A 1053 18.94 28.58 14.64
C ASP A 1053 19.62 27.85 13.46
N VAL A 1054 19.43 26.53 13.35
CA VAL A 1054 19.97 25.69 12.26
C VAL A 1054 18.88 25.44 11.21
N PRO A 1055 18.96 26.04 10.00
CA PRO A 1055 17.95 25.84 8.97
C PRO A 1055 17.81 24.37 8.59
N TYR A 1056 16.56 23.90 8.49
CA TYR A 1056 16.25 22.59 7.97
C TYR A 1056 16.79 22.48 6.52
N PRO A 1057 17.44 21.37 6.12
CA PRO A 1057 18.02 21.26 4.78
C PRO A 1057 16.92 20.97 3.77
N GLU A 1058 16.84 21.73 2.68
CA GLU A 1058 15.80 21.56 1.64
C GLU A 1058 16.27 20.69 0.47
N GLU A 1059 17.49 20.88 -0.01
CA GLU A 1059 18.00 20.29 -1.25
C GLU A 1059 18.17 18.76 -1.14
N ARG A 1060 17.28 17.97 -1.74
CA ARG A 1060 17.51 16.56 -2.08
C ARG A 1060 17.86 16.44 -3.56
N SER A 1061 19.15 16.51 -3.90
CA SER A 1061 19.59 16.58 -5.30
C SER A 1061 19.76 15.22 -6.01
N GLY A 1062 19.35 14.09 -5.40
CA GLY A 1062 19.56 12.75 -5.95
C GLY A 1062 21.05 12.39 -6.17
N ARG A 1063 21.95 13.22 -5.64
CA ARG A 1063 23.36 13.25 -6.03
C ARG A 1063 24.12 12.13 -5.36
N ASN A 1064 24.92 11.38 -6.12
CA ASN A 1064 25.83 10.40 -5.54
C ASN A 1064 26.95 11.08 -4.72
N LEU A 1065 26.85 11.02 -3.38
CA LEU A 1065 27.75 11.64 -2.40
C LEU A 1065 28.90 10.73 -1.92
N ARG A 1066 29.04 9.53 -2.49
CA ARG A 1066 30.11 8.56 -2.15
C ARG A 1066 31.54 9.07 -2.37
N ARG A 1067 31.74 10.12 -3.17
CA ARG A 1067 33.06 10.71 -3.48
C ARG A 1067 33.39 11.88 -2.54
N ASN A 1068 34.66 11.97 -2.13
CA ASN A 1068 35.21 13.04 -1.29
C ASN A 1068 34.58 13.15 0.13
N ARG A 1069 34.09 12.03 0.70
CA ARG A 1069 33.44 11.97 2.03
C ARG A 1069 34.15 12.78 3.12
N ALA A 1070 35.47 12.61 3.29
CA ALA A 1070 36.23 13.33 4.33
C ALA A 1070 36.12 14.87 4.22
N ALA A 1071 36.14 15.44 3.01
CA ALA A 1071 36.01 16.88 2.79
C ALA A 1071 34.54 17.36 2.93
N LEU A 1072 33.58 16.49 2.59
CA LEU A 1072 32.16 16.74 2.80
C LEU A 1072 31.80 16.75 4.30
N LEU A 1073 32.33 15.80 5.06
CA LEU A 1073 32.15 15.71 6.52
C LEU A 1073 32.85 16.85 7.26
N ALA A 1074 34.08 17.21 6.88
CA ALA A 1074 34.79 18.35 7.46
C ALA A 1074 34.04 19.69 7.29
N LYS A 1075 33.17 19.82 6.28
CA LYS A 1075 32.31 21.00 6.08
C LYS A 1075 31.12 21.05 7.05
N PHE A 1076 30.63 19.90 7.51
CA PHE A 1076 29.41 19.76 8.32
C PHE A 1076 29.65 19.20 9.73
N ALA A 1077 30.91 18.99 10.11
CA ALA A 1077 31.29 18.61 11.47
C ALA A 1077 30.75 19.62 12.51
N PRO A 1078 30.27 19.16 13.68
CA PRO A 1078 29.78 20.05 14.73
C PRO A 1078 30.83 21.09 15.12
N ARG A 1079 30.45 22.37 15.10
CA ARG A 1079 31.25 23.41 15.74
C ARG A 1079 31.20 23.17 17.26
N PRO A 1080 32.32 23.33 17.99
CA PRO A 1080 32.26 23.31 19.44
C PRO A 1080 31.33 24.43 19.93
N ALA A 1081 30.52 24.13 20.95
CA ALA A 1081 29.80 25.14 21.68
C ALA A 1081 30.80 26.01 22.47
N ASN A 1082 30.54 27.32 22.53
CA ASN A 1082 31.20 28.27 23.42
C ASN A 1082 30.41 28.38 24.73
#